data_AF-A0A8H3J769-F1
#
_entry.id   AF-A0A8H3J769-F1
#
_cell.length_a   1.000
_cell.length_b   1.000
_cell.length_c   1.000
_cell.angle_alpha   90.00
_cell.angle_beta   90.00
_cell.angle_gamma   90.00
#
_symmetry.space_group_name_H-M   'P 1'
#
loop_
_entity.id
_entity.type
_entity.pdbx_description
1 polymer ?
#
loop_
_entity_poly.entity_id
_entity_poly.type
_entity_poly.pdbx_seq_one_letter_code
_entity_poly.pdbx_strand_id
1 'polypeptide(L)'
;MANHTHSQVPIHGLVVGATDQGFIPDAIKAAQDIGYTVIRVAAWIMKDPSNNLQGSWGSDGQVWYQLWDNGQPNINTGDNGLALLDSAVQQAEAAGIHFIMCLVNQWPNYGGQIDYVNNLLGDGQSQAQFYTNPTVVNSFKNYVSEIVIRYKDSPAIFAWELANEARCQEPECNGSQVLTNWADDISQYIKSLDPNHLVTFGGYGYFNDGTGANNWDFNYDGASGEDFAAILDLQNIDFGTFHLYTDNNGPTGPSYGLQWLKDHNDACTAANKPCVLEELGVNRNNLSVGNVMSQYQDYILSSEAQAIQASMDWSSLYVDAACPSPLDPYAICVSDAFYGQVVTEFVPAMAAKAFFHIQAKHTTHDQLGAVASENRICSQIGIDLLKAGGNAADALIGTTLCTGVVGCHHSGLGGGGFALVRSANGSYDSIDFRETAPAAAFQDMFKNNVLGSIFGGLASGIPGEIQGLYHIYQHYGSLSWSTLLQPAIILARDGFIVGSDFAKAMAHTTEYYDFLSKEPTWAQDFAPNGTRLGAGDVMTRKRYAHTLESIAMGGPDAFYKGPLAEATIGALKETNGSMTMEDLANYKIVSKTPVKIDYKGFRLYSCGAPASGAVALSVMRVLEGYQDFGQRHTINLSTHRLDEATRFGYGKRASLGDPDFVHGIPVYEAGILNQTYADQTRGRISDKHTLNVSDYDPDGFESHENHGTSHIVTADASGMAISMTTTVNIFFGSRVMVPETGVIMNDEMADFSVPNISNVFGYYPSPANYVRPNKRSMSSITPIMVEFANGTLFAILGASGGSRIITTVIQTALNILERNMTVHEALKQPRLHDQLLPNQVSFEWDYDNSTVDYMVGRGHNVTWGPAGSSSQAIRIVNGHFEAAGEPRQDDSAGLTA
;
A
#
# COMPACT_ATOMS: atom_id res chain seq x y z
N MET A 1 36.53 6.45 10.47
CA MET A 1 35.93 6.60 9.13
C MET A 1 34.54 6.02 9.23
N ALA A 2 33.60 6.84 9.69
CA ALA A 2 32.21 6.46 9.85
C ALA A 2 31.48 6.85 8.56
N ASN A 3 31.04 5.87 7.79
CA ASN A 3 30.07 6.10 6.71
C ASN A 3 28.71 6.32 7.38
N HIS A 4 28.34 7.59 7.56
CA HIS A 4 26.94 7.94 7.78
C HIS A 4 26.24 7.83 6.43
N THR A 5 25.48 6.76 6.25
CA THR A 5 24.51 6.64 5.16
C THR A 5 23.34 7.57 5.51
N HIS A 6 23.20 8.67 4.79
CA HIS A 6 21.96 9.44 4.81
C HIS A 6 20.83 8.51 4.34
N SER A 7 19.86 8.27 5.22
CA SER A 7 18.58 7.69 4.83
C SER A 7 17.99 8.58 3.76
N GLN A 8 17.72 8.04 2.57
CA GLN A 8 17.08 8.78 1.49
C GLN A 8 15.68 9.18 1.95
N VAL A 9 15.50 10.47 2.24
CA VAL A 9 14.18 11.08 2.47
C VAL A 9 13.50 11.21 1.10
N PRO A 10 12.31 10.63 0.89
CA PRO A 10 11.53 10.91 -0.31
C PRO A 10 11.25 12.40 -0.41
N ILE A 11 11.61 13.04 -1.53
CA ILE A 11 11.38 14.47 -1.75
C ILE A 11 9.94 14.65 -2.22
N HIS A 12 9.00 14.92 -1.32
CA HIS A 12 7.65 15.35 -1.67
C HIS A 12 7.53 16.84 -1.38
N GLY A 13 7.64 17.66 -2.43
CA GLY A 13 7.97 19.07 -2.32
C GLY A 13 6.82 20.05 -2.51
N LEU A 14 6.61 20.98 -1.59
CA LEU A 14 5.86 22.22 -1.86
C LEU A 14 6.85 23.38 -2.08
N VAL A 15 6.63 24.22 -3.09
CA VAL A 15 7.36 25.49 -3.21
C VAL A 15 6.61 26.56 -2.44
N VAL A 16 7.29 27.24 -1.51
CA VAL A 16 6.73 28.34 -0.74
C VAL A 16 7.55 29.58 -1.01
N GLY A 17 6.92 30.58 -1.66
CA GLY A 17 7.44 31.93 -1.76
C GLY A 17 7.35 32.63 -0.40
N ALA A 18 8.25 32.33 0.53
CA ALA A 18 8.22 32.88 1.88
C ALA A 18 8.73 34.33 1.88
N THR A 19 7.84 35.31 1.69
CA THR A 19 8.22 36.73 1.72
C THR A 19 7.50 37.52 2.79
N ASP A 20 6.61 36.89 3.58
CA ASP A 20 5.98 37.55 4.73
C ASP A 20 5.76 36.58 5.90
N GLN A 21 5.75 37.17 7.09
CA GLN A 21 6.07 36.57 8.39
C GLN A 21 5.06 35.55 8.94
N GLY A 22 3.96 35.31 8.22
CA GLY A 22 2.87 34.42 8.64
C GLY A 22 2.82 33.07 7.92
N PHE A 23 3.52 32.91 6.78
CA PHE A 23 3.18 31.85 5.84
C PHE A 23 3.91 30.51 6.07
N ILE A 24 5.10 30.49 6.68
CA ILE A 24 5.86 29.23 6.85
C ILE A 24 5.12 28.22 7.75
N PRO A 25 4.58 28.61 8.93
CA PRO A 25 3.75 27.71 9.73
C PRO A 25 2.54 27.15 8.97
N ASP A 26 1.87 28.00 8.19
CA ASP A 26 0.71 27.59 7.40
C ASP A 26 1.10 26.67 6.24
N ALA A 27 2.27 26.89 5.63
CA ALA A 27 2.80 26.04 4.59
C ALA A 27 3.28 24.68 5.12
N ILE A 28 3.90 24.63 6.31
CA ILE A 28 4.19 23.39 7.03
C ILE A 28 2.88 22.64 7.27
N LYS A 29 1.85 23.33 7.76
CA LYS A 29 0.55 22.72 8.03
C LYS A 29 -0.10 22.19 6.76
N ALA A 30 -0.08 22.96 5.68
CA ALA A 30 -0.63 22.56 4.40
C ALA A 30 0.14 21.38 3.79
N ALA A 31 1.46 21.37 3.88
CA ALA A 31 2.30 20.23 3.47
C ALA A 31 1.92 18.96 4.24
N GLN A 32 1.70 19.05 5.56
CA GLN A 32 1.22 17.91 6.35
C GLN A 32 -0.18 17.44 5.94
N ASP A 33 -1.09 18.38 5.68
CA ASP A 33 -2.47 18.06 5.31
C ASP A 33 -2.55 17.36 3.94
N ILE A 34 -1.58 17.59 3.06
CA ILE A 34 -1.48 16.96 1.73
C ILE A 34 -0.45 15.82 1.65
N GLY A 35 0.24 15.50 2.74
CA GLY A 35 1.21 14.38 2.82
C GLY A 35 2.59 14.66 2.22
N TYR A 36 2.97 15.93 2.05
CA TYR A 36 4.31 16.32 1.62
C TYR A 36 5.31 16.31 2.78
N THR A 37 6.58 16.08 2.46
CA THR A 37 7.69 15.91 3.43
C THR A 37 8.80 16.92 3.24
N VAL A 38 8.82 17.65 2.12
CA VAL A 38 9.84 18.65 1.78
C VAL A 38 9.17 19.97 1.36
N ILE A 39 9.76 21.10 1.71
CA ILE A 39 9.34 22.44 1.31
C ILE A 39 10.56 23.19 0.75
N ARG A 40 10.45 23.82 -0.42
CA ARG A 40 11.46 24.75 -0.95
C ARG A 40 11.09 26.16 -0.56
N VAL A 41 12.04 26.87 0.03
CA VAL A 41 11.88 28.25 0.48
C VAL A 41 12.56 29.17 -0.54
N ALA A 42 11.77 29.86 -1.37
CA ALA A 42 12.28 30.52 -2.58
C ALA A 42 12.99 31.88 -2.37
N ALA A 43 12.88 32.53 -1.20
CA ALA A 43 13.49 33.85 -0.98
C ALA A 43 13.81 34.16 0.49
N TRP A 44 14.86 34.97 0.70
CA TRP A 44 15.19 35.64 1.97
C TRP A 44 14.92 37.13 1.85
N ILE A 45 14.27 37.73 2.86
CA ILE A 45 14.06 39.19 2.92
C ILE A 45 15.37 39.88 3.35
N MET A 46 16.13 40.42 2.40
CA MET A 46 17.21 41.37 2.69
C MET A 46 16.71 42.81 2.54
N LYS A 47 17.18 43.70 3.41
CA LYS A 47 16.76 45.11 3.45
C LYS A 47 17.92 46.01 3.06
N ASP A 48 17.65 46.98 2.17
CA ASP A 48 18.53 48.12 1.89
C ASP A 48 17.79 49.42 2.26
N PRO A 49 18.25 50.19 3.26
CA PRO A 49 17.61 51.42 3.68
C PRO A 49 17.78 52.59 2.69
N SER A 50 18.69 52.51 1.72
CA SER A 50 19.01 53.60 0.78
C SER A 50 18.12 53.63 -0.47
N ASN A 51 17.57 52.48 -0.89
CA ASN A 51 16.86 52.36 -2.16
C ASN A 51 15.33 52.53 -2.09
N ASN A 52 14.76 52.78 -0.91
CA ASN A 52 13.31 52.97 -0.70
C ASN A 52 12.43 51.90 -1.39
N LEU A 53 13.00 50.74 -1.71
CA LEU A 53 12.30 49.57 -2.18
C LEU A 53 11.70 48.93 -0.93
N GLN A 54 10.56 49.49 -0.51
CA GLN A 54 9.50 48.68 0.06
C GLN A 54 9.18 47.61 -1.00
N GLY A 55 9.89 46.49 -0.97
CA GLY A 55 9.44 45.30 -1.69
C GLY A 55 7.99 45.07 -1.27
N SER A 56 7.09 45.02 -2.23
CA SER A 56 5.63 45.07 -2.10
C SER A 56 5.00 43.94 -1.26
N TRP A 57 5.80 43.20 -0.52
CA TRP A 57 5.48 42.01 0.26
C TRP A 57 5.99 42.07 1.71
N GLY A 58 6.69 43.13 2.11
CA GLY A 58 7.04 43.35 3.51
C GLY A 58 5.99 44.20 4.20
N SER A 59 5.08 43.59 4.95
CA SER A 59 4.24 44.32 5.90
C SER A 59 5.10 45.21 6.82
N ASP A 60 4.96 46.54 6.67
CA ASP A 60 5.51 47.62 7.53
C ASP A 60 7.01 47.60 7.89
N GLY A 61 7.87 46.89 7.16
CA GLY A 61 9.32 46.89 7.39
C GLY A 61 9.76 46.24 8.70
N GLN A 62 8.96 45.29 9.22
CA GLN A 62 9.19 44.66 10.52
C GLN A 62 10.15 43.45 10.48
N VAL A 63 10.31 42.69 9.39
CA VAL A 63 11.24 41.54 9.32
C VAL A 63 12.27 41.67 8.21
N TRP A 64 13.50 41.28 8.52
CA TRP A 64 14.64 41.21 7.62
C TRP A 64 15.66 40.25 8.23
N TYR A 65 16.33 39.45 7.41
CA TYR A 65 17.37 38.52 7.87
C TYR A 65 18.76 39.12 7.72
N GLN A 66 18.95 39.92 6.67
CA GLN A 66 20.16 40.69 6.42
C GLN A 66 19.81 42.13 6.04
N LEU A 67 20.53 43.10 6.58
CA LEU A 67 20.39 44.53 6.30
C LEU A 67 21.74 45.07 5.86
N TRP A 68 21.75 45.91 4.83
CA TRP A 68 22.92 46.69 4.48
C TRP A 68 22.88 48.04 5.19
N ASP A 69 23.89 48.34 6.01
CA ASP A 69 24.06 49.64 6.67
C ASP A 69 25.38 50.27 6.19
N ASN A 70 25.30 51.28 5.34
CA ASN A 70 26.45 51.99 4.77
C ASN A 70 27.50 51.06 4.13
N GLY A 71 27.04 50.08 3.33
CA GLY A 71 27.91 49.10 2.68
C GLY A 71 28.46 48.01 3.60
N GLN A 72 27.95 47.88 4.83
CA GLN A 72 28.26 46.78 5.74
C GLN A 72 27.02 45.87 5.91
N PRO A 73 27.15 44.55 5.70
CA PRO A 73 26.06 43.62 5.95
C PRO A 73 25.91 43.39 7.46
N ASN A 74 24.67 43.44 7.95
CA ASN A 74 24.30 43.10 9.31
C ASN A 74 23.25 41.98 9.27
N ILE A 75 23.38 40.95 10.10
CA ILE A 75 22.43 39.84 10.18
C ILE A 75 21.51 40.04 11.38
N ASN A 76 20.21 40.01 11.14
CA ASN A 76 19.23 40.13 12.20
C ASN A 76 19.07 38.81 12.95
N THR A 77 19.70 38.69 14.10
CA THR A 77 19.52 37.52 14.97
C THR A 77 18.37 37.68 15.96
N GLY A 78 17.64 38.80 15.94
CA GLY A 78 16.56 39.12 16.87
C GLY A 78 15.20 38.51 16.51
N ASP A 79 14.19 38.84 17.33
CA ASP A 79 12.81 38.30 17.28
C ASP A 79 12.09 38.52 15.94
N ASN A 80 12.55 39.47 15.14
CA ASN A 80 12.04 39.81 13.82
C ASN A 80 13.06 39.51 12.71
N GLY A 81 13.95 38.56 12.95
CA GLY A 81 14.95 38.07 12.01
C GLY A 81 15.07 36.55 12.11
N LEU A 82 16.28 36.03 12.28
CA LEU A 82 16.55 34.60 12.32
C LEU A 82 15.83 33.84 13.45
N ALA A 83 15.37 34.50 14.52
CA ALA A 83 14.55 33.84 15.54
C ALA A 83 13.22 33.29 14.98
N LEU A 84 12.66 33.94 13.94
CA LEU A 84 11.48 33.43 13.24
C LEU A 84 11.81 32.18 12.44
N LEU A 85 12.98 32.16 11.83
CA LEU A 85 13.46 31.00 11.10
C LEU A 85 13.76 29.84 12.05
N ASP A 86 14.35 30.10 13.22
CA ASP A 86 14.54 29.08 14.26
C ASP A 86 13.22 28.42 14.65
N SER A 87 12.16 29.23 14.81
CA SER A 87 10.81 28.74 15.10
C SER A 87 10.24 27.91 13.95
N ALA A 88 10.43 28.34 12.70
CA ALA A 88 9.98 27.59 11.53
C ALA A 88 10.71 26.24 11.38
N VAL A 89 12.02 26.22 11.60
CA VAL A 89 12.83 24.99 11.59
C VAL A 89 12.37 24.04 12.70
N GLN A 90 12.16 24.52 13.93
CA GLN A 90 11.62 23.69 15.01
C GLN A 90 10.23 23.14 14.71
N GLN A 91 9.36 23.93 14.09
CA GLN A 91 8.04 23.48 13.67
C GLN A 91 8.14 22.40 12.58
N ALA A 92 9.05 22.57 11.62
CA ALA A 92 9.30 21.59 10.58
C ALA A 92 9.86 20.27 11.17
N GLU A 93 10.79 20.33 12.12
CA GLU A 93 11.28 19.17 12.86
C GLU A 93 10.15 18.42 13.57
N ALA A 94 9.29 19.16 14.28
CA ALA A 94 8.12 18.59 14.97
C ALA A 94 7.09 18.01 13.99
N ALA A 95 7.03 18.56 12.78
CA ALA A 95 6.09 18.19 11.73
C ALA A 95 6.57 17.05 10.82
N GLY A 96 7.85 16.67 10.90
CA GLY A 96 8.47 15.74 9.95
C GLY A 96 8.64 16.35 8.54
N ILE A 97 8.74 17.67 8.45
CA ILE A 97 8.95 18.42 7.21
C ILE A 97 10.42 18.82 7.10
N HIS A 98 10.97 18.76 5.88
CA HIS A 98 12.33 19.16 5.57
C HIS A 98 12.36 20.36 4.60
N PHE A 99 13.43 21.15 4.61
CA PHE A 99 13.58 22.36 3.81
C PHE A 99 14.69 22.26 2.76
N ILE A 100 14.39 22.68 1.53
CA ILE A 100 15.39 23.16 0.57
C ILE A 100 15.52 24.67 0.78
N MET A 101 16.71 25.11 1.20
CA MET A 101 16.97 26.47 1.65
C MET A 101 17.76 27.24 0.58
N CYS A 102 17.07 28.05 -0.22
CA CYS A 102 17.66 28.94 -1.24
C CYS A 102 18.47 30.06 -0.60
N LEU A 103 19.79 30.18 -0.76
CA LEU A 103 20.61 31.13 0.00
C LEU A 103 20.59 32.59 -0.52
N VAL A 104 20.22 32.83 -1.78
CA VAL A 104 20.12 34.18 -2.36
C VAL A 104 19.21 34.15 -3.59
N ASN A 105 18.58 35.27 -3.92
CA ASN A 105 17.74 35.38 -5.11
C ASN A 105 18.44 36.15 -6.25
N GLN A 106 18.23 35.73 -7.49
CA GLN A 106 18.62 36.47 -8.69
C GLN A 106 17.97 37.86 -8.73
N TRP A 107 16.70 37.95 -8.35
CA TRP A 107 15.87 39.14 -8.53
C TRP A 107 15.90 40.08 -7.31
N PRO A 108 15.86 41.41 -7.52
CA PRO A 108 15.95 42.40 -6.43
C PRO A 108 14.70 42.48 -5.54
N ASN A 109 13.59 41.85 -5.93
CA ASN A 109 12.28 41.99 -5.27
C ASN A 109 12.28 41.59 -3.78
N TYR A 110 13.27 40.79 -3.34
CA TYR A 110 13.41 40.31 -1.96
C TYR A 110 14.77 40.62 -1.33
N GLY A 111 15.62 41.41 -2.00
CA GLY A 111 17.04 41.42 -1.70
C GLY A 111 17.74 40.34 -2.51
N GLY A 112 18.52 40.77 -3.50
CA GLY A 112 19.09 39.88 -4.50
C GLY A 112 20.58 40.09 -4.71
N GLN A 113 21.14 39.32 -5.65
CA GLN A 113 22.55 39.38 -6.00
C GLN A 113 23.05 40.80 -6.33
N ILE A 114 22.21 41.62 -6.99
CA ILE A 114 22.55 43.00 -7.34
C ILE A 114 22.72 43.91 -6.11
N ASP A 115 22.06 43.63 -4.99
CA ASP A 115 22.15 44.47 -3.80
C ASP A 115 23.51 44.32 -3.12
N TYR A 116 24.08 43.11 -3.13
CA TYR A 116 25.46 42.88 -2.71
C TYR A 116 26.45 43.69 -3.55
N VAL A 117 26.22 43.73 -4.87
CA VAL A 117 27.07 44.47 -5.81
C VAL A 117 26.96 45.98 -5.55
N ASN A 118 25.73 46.52 -5.52
CA ASN A 118 25.51 47.95 -5.34
C ASN A 118 26.00 48.45 -3.98
N ASN A 119 25.77 47.69 -2.89
CA ASN A 119 26.18 48.11 -1.55
C ASN A 119 27.70 48.06 -1.33
N LEU A 120 28.41 47.13 -1.97
CA LEU A 120 29.86 46.97 -1.79
C LEU A 120 30.70 47.75 -2.82
N LEU A 121 30.19 47.89 -4.05
CA LEU A 121 30.93 48.46 -5.17
C LEU A 121 30.34 49.79 -5.69
N GLY A 122 29.14 50.17 -5.23
CA GLY A 122 28.39 51.33 -5.69
C GLY A 122 27.41 51.02 -6.82
N ASP A 123 26.45 51.92 -7.05
CA ASP A 123 25.40 51.74 -8.07
C ASP A 123 25.96 51.71 -9.50
N GLY A 124 25.22 51.01 -10.39
CA GLY A 124 25.49 50.98 -11.83
C GLY A 124 26.56 49.98 -12.26
N GLN A 125 26.97 49.08 -11.36
CA GLN A 125 27.87 47.96 -11.67
C GLN A 125 27.10 46.78 -12.28
N SER A 126 27.82 45.91 -12.99
CA SER A 126 27.30 44.66 -13.59
C SER A 126 26.95 43.64 -12.49
N GLN A 127 25.81 42.93 -12.60
CA GLN A 127 25.44 41.91 -11.63
C GLN A 127 26.41 40.72 -11.69
N ALA A 128 27.08 40.50 -12.83
CA ALA A 128 28.16 39.52 -12.96
C ALA A 128 29.30 39.70 -11.93
N GLN A 129 29.44 40.89 -11.33
CA GLN A 129 30.35 41.14 -10.21
C GLN A 129 29.98 40.33 -8.96
N PHE A 130 28.73 39.89 -8.80
CA PHE A 130 28.32 39.00 -7.72
C PHE A 130 29.07 37.66 -7.76
N TYR A 131 29.28 37.13 -8.97
CA TYR A 131 29.95 35.85 -9.18
C TYR A 131 31.48 35.99 -9.26
N THR A 132 31.99 37.15 -9.70
CA THR A 132 33.41 37.31 -10.08
C THR A 132 34.21 38.19 -9.14
N ASN A 133 33.60 39.12 -8.41
CA ASN A 133 34.31 40.06 -7.55
C ASN A 133 34.61 39.43 -6.18
N PRO A 134 35.88 39.26 -5.79
CA PRO A 134 36.22 38.59 -4.53
C PRO A 134 35.64 39.26 -3.29
N THR A 135 35.47 40.59 -3.29
CA THR A 135 34.87 41.31 -2.15
C THR A 135 33.40 40.93 -2.00
N VAL A 136 32.67 40.85 -3.12
CA VAL A 136 31.24 40.50 -3.13
C VAL A 136 31.05 39.02 -2.77
N VAL A 137 31.78 38.12 -3.43
CA VAL A 137 31.73 36.67 -3.15
C VAL A 137 32.06 36.36 -1.69
N ASN A 138 33.09 37.00 -1.12
CA ASN A 138 33.43 36.80 0.29
C ASN A 138 32.35 37.35 1.24
N SER A 139 31.70 38.46 0.90
CA SER A 139 30.59 38.97 1.69
C SER A 139 29.40 38.00 1.67
N PHE A 140 29.12 37.38 0.53
CA PHE A 140 28.10 36.34 0.43
C PHE A 140 28.48 35.09 1.23
N LYS A 141 29.74 34.61 1.13
CA LYS A 141 30.25 33.50 1.96
C LYS A 141 30.13 33.76 3.46
N ASN A 142 30.30 35.01 3.90
CA ASN A 142 30.08 35.37 5.31
C ASN A 142 28.61 35.20 5.71
N TYR A 143 27.66 35.63 4.86
CA TYR A 143 26.24 35.40 5.10
C TYR A 143 25.89 33.90 5.11
N VAL A 144 26.34 33.16 4.10
CA VAL A 144 26.15 31.70 4.01
C VAL A 144 26.67 31.01 5.26
N SER A 145 27.84 31.41 5.77
CA SER A 145 28.42 30.82 6.98
C SER A 145 27.51 30.96 8.19
N GLU A 146 26.90 32.13 8.37
CA GLU A 146 26.04 32.41 9.53
C GLU A 146 24.73 31.62 9.48
N ILE A 147 24.17 31.41 8.28
CA ILE A 147 22.96 30.60 8.09
C ILE A 147 23.28 29.10 8.21
N VAL A 148 24.25 28.60 7.45
CA VAL A 148 24.57 27.18 7.38
C VAL A 148 25.03 26.65 8.75
N ILE A 149 25.94 27.36 9.44
CA ILE A 149 26.41 26.91 10.76
C ILE A 149 25.27 26.85 11.78
N ARG A 150 24.27 27.73 11.66
CA ARG A 150 23.14 27.78 12.58
C ARG A 150 22.22 26.55 12.47
N TYR A 151 22.05 25.99 11.27
CA TYR A 151 21.09 24.90 11.03
C TYR A 151 21.70 23.58 10.55
N LYS A 152 23.01 23.48 10.38
CA LYS A 152 23.72 22.26 9.91
C LYS A 152 23.45 20.98 10.71
N ASP A 153 22.95 21.11 11.95
CA ASP A 153 22.64 19.98 12.83
C ASP A 153 21.12 19.68 12.89
N SER A 154 20.28 20.49 12.23
CA SER A 154 18.83 20.33 12.21
C SER A 154 18.42 19.27 11.18
N PRO A 155 17.65 18.24 11.57
CA PRO A 155 17.12 17.26 10.63
C PRO A 155 16.04 17.85 9.71
N ALA A 156 15.53 19.05 9.98
CA ALA A 156 14.59 19.73 9.10
C ALA A 156 15.27 20.40 7.91
N ILE A 157 16.61 20.39 7.79
CA ILE A 157 17.27 20.80 6.56
C ILE A 157 17.38 19.57 5.65
N PHE A 158 16.87 19.68 4.42
CA PHE A 158 17.07 18.68 3.38
C PHE A 158 18.30 19.03 2.53
N ALA A 159 18.32 20.26 2.01
CA ALA A 159 19.37 20.73 1.14
C ALA A 159 19.60 22.24 1.26
N TRP A 160 20.83 22.66 0.94
CA TRP A 160 21.20 24.05 0.69
C TRP A 160 21.18 24.33 -0.81
N GLU A 161 20.40 25.30 -1.23
CA GLU A 161 20.30 25.72 -2.62
C GLU A 161 21.10 27.01 -2.81
N LEU A 162 22.02 27.03 -3.78
CA LEU A 162 23.01 28.11 -3.92
C LEU A 162 22.36 29.46 -4.20
N ALA A 163 21.44 29.50 -5.16
CA ALA A 163 20.70 30.69 -5.52
C ALA A 163 19.45 30.35 -6.33
N ASN A 164 18.35 31.06 -6.09
CA ASN A 164 17.16 30.97 -6.94
C ASN A 164 17.43 31.70 -8.26
N GLU A 165 17.37 30.94 -9.36
CA GLU A 165 17.38 31.41 -10.74
C GLU A 165 18.64 32.18 -11.15
N ALA A 166 19.82 31.76 -10.67
CA ALA A 166 21.08 32.44 -10.98
C ALA A 166 21.34 32.55 -12.50
N ARG A 167 21.53 33.78 -12.98
CA ARG A 167 21.85 34.10 -14.39
C ARG A 167 23.02 35.07 -14.47
N CYS A 168 23.81 34.92 -15.53
CA CYS A 168 24.93 35.78 -15.88
C CYS A 168 24.81 36.14 -17.37
N GLN A 169 24.15 37.26 -17.65
CA GLN A 169 23.77 37.68 -19.01
C GLN A 169 24.69 38.78 -19.57
N GLU A 170 25.58 39.30 -18.73
CA GLU A 170 26.44 40.41 -19.09
C GLU A 170 27.68 39.97 -19.87
N PRO A 171 28.32 40.86 -20.65
CA PRO A 171 29.48 40.51 -21.47
C PRO A 171 30.65 39.91 -20.68
N GLU A 172 30.73 40.14 -19.37
CA GLU A 172 31.77 39.59 -18.49
C GLU A 172 31.61 38.08 -18.21
N CYS A 173 30.43 37.51 -18.45
CA CYS A 173 30.11 36.12 -18.09
C CYS A 173 30.76 35.08 -19.02
N ASN A 174 31.08 35.47 -20.26
CA ASN A 174 31.81 34.66 -21.25
C ASN A 174 31.36 33.18 -21.31
N GLY A 175 30.08 32.93 -21.60
CA GLY A 175 29.47 31.60 -21.61
C GLY A 175 29.12 31.09 -20.21
N SER A 176 29.16 29.77 -19.99
CA SER A 176 28.72 29.17 -18.73
C SER A 176 29.77 29.12 -17.61
N GLN A 177 31.03 29.37 -17.95
CA GLN A 177 32.16 29.13 -17.04
C GLN A 177 32.10 29.97 -15.76
N VAL A 178 31.59 31.20 -15.81
CA VAL A 178 31.49 32.07 -14.64
C VAL A 178 30.54 31.49 -13.60
N LEU A 179 29.34 31.06 -14.00
CA LEU A 179 28.38 30.44 -13.09
C LEU A 179 28.86 29.07 -12.61
N THR A 180 29.41 28.23 -13.50
CA THR A 180 29.94 26.92 -13.10
C THR A 180 31.07 27.04 -12.08
N ASN A 181 32.01 27.98 -12.27
CA ASN A 181 33.10 28.22 -11.31
C ASN A 181 32.59 28.75 -9.97
N TRP A 182 31.63 29.68 -10.01
CA TRP A 182 31.03 30.21 -8.80
C TRP A 182 30.25 29.12 -8.05
N ALA A 183 29.48 28.29 -8.74
CA ALA A 183 28.75 27.17 -8.16
C ALA A 183 29.69 26.15 -7.51
N ASP A 184 30.82 25.84 -8.16
CA ASP A 184 31.84 24.94 -7.58
C ASP A 184 32.46 25.54 -6.31
N ASP A 185 32.83 26.83 -6.33
CA ASP A 185 33.42 27.52 -5.17
C ASP A 185 32.44 27.62 -3.97
N ILE A 186 31.19 27.99 -4.21
CA ILE A 186 30.19 28.12 -3.14
C ILE A 186 29.76 26.74 -2.62
N SER A 187 29.52 25.75 -3.49
CA SER A 187 29.13 24.40 -3.04
C SER A 187 30.24 23.73 -2.23
N GLN A 188 31.51 23.86 -2.63
CA GLN A 188 32.67 23.43 -1.84
C GLN A 188 32.71 24.13 -0.46
N TYR A 189 32.45 25.44 -0.44
CA TYR A 189 32.43 26.20 0.79
C TYR A 189 31.31 25.73 1.74
N ILE A 190 30.09 25.52 1.24
CA ILE A 190 28.97 24.98 2.03
C ILE A 190 29.31 23.61 2.58
N LYS A 191 29.80 22.67 1.74
CA LYS A 191 30.20 21.32 2.19
C LYS A 191 31.32 21.35 3.23
N SER A 192 32.16 22.39 3.25
CA SER A 192 33.17 22.58 4.29
C SER A 192 32.59 22.98 5.65
N LEU A 193 31.41 23.61 5.65
CA LEU A 193 30.68 24.04 6.85
C LEU A 193 29.69 22.98 7.33
N ASP A 194 29.01 22.34 6.38
CA ASP A 194 27.98 21.32 6.57
C ASP A 194 28.21 20.15 5.59
N PRO A 195 28.89 19.08 6.06
CA PRO A 195 29.11 17.88 5.25
C PRO A 195 27.90 16.95 5.20
N ASN A 196 26.84 17.22 5.96
CA ASN A 196 25.72 16.30 6.19
C ASN A 196 24.55 16.58 5.25
N HIS A 197 24.21 17.84 4.99
CA HIS A 197 23.07 18.16 4.13
C HIS A 197 23.44 18.20 2.65
N LEU A 198 22.44 17.97 1.80
CA LEU A 198 22.62 18.02 0.36
C LEU A 198 22.83 19.46 -0.12
N VAL A 199 23.40 19.63 -1.30
CA VAL A 199 23.60 20.92 -1.94
C VAL A 199 23.11 20.87 -3.39
N THR A 200 22.39 21.90 -3.81
CA THR A 200 21.89 22.05 -5.18
C THR A 200 22.02 23.48 -5.68
N PHE A 201 21.83 23.71 -6.98
CA PHE A 201 22.09 25.01 -7.62
C PHE A 201 20.92 25.98 -7.50
N GLY A 202 19.71 25.55 -7.88
CA GLY A 202 18.50 26.40 -7.94
C GLY A 202 18.28 27.12 -9.27
N GLY A 203 18.79 26.54 -10.37
CA GLY A 203 18.80 27.16 -11.70
C GLY A 203 17.52 26.94 -12.51
N TYR A 204 17.39 27.65 -13.63
CA TYR A 204 16.29 27.40 -14.57
C TYR A 204 16.42 26.03 -15.22
N GLY A 205 17.65 25.54 -15.43
CA GLY A 205 17.95 24.29 -16.15
C GLY A 205 18.42 24.49 -17.58
N TYR A 206 18.94 25.66 -17.95
CA TYR A 206 19.40 25.89 -19.33
C TYR A 206 20.62 25.04 -19.68
N PHE A 207 20.62 24.38 -20.85
CA PHE A 207 21.82 23.78 -21.42
C PHE A 207 22.59 24.82 -22.25
N ASN A 208 23.91 24.70 -22.31
CA ASN A 208 24.73 25.58 -23.15
C ASN A 208 25.00 24.94 -24.53
N ASP A 209 24.59 25.59 -25.62
CA ASP A 209 24.85 25.13 -27.00
C ASP A 209 26.21 25.55 -27.57
N GLY A 210 27.00 26.30 -26.80
CA GLY A 210 28.32 26.79 -27.20
C GLY A 210 28.29 27.94 -28.20
N THR A 211 27.13 28.50 -28.54
CA THR A 211 27.01 29.61 -29.50
C THR A 211 27.06 30.98 -28.84
N GLY A 212 26.71 31.07 -27.54
CA GLY A 212 26.60 32.33 -26.79
C GLY A 212 25.55 33.28 -27.37
N ALA A 213 24.69 32.80 -28.27
CA ALA A 213 23.62 33.57 -28.87
C ALA A 213 22.34 33.35 -28.09
N ASN A 214 21.55 34.42 -27.92
CA ASN A 214 20.17 34.29 -27.47
C ASN A 214 19.36 33.70 -28.63
N ASN A 215 19.42 32.37 -28.75
CA ASN A 215 18.51 31.60 -29.56
C ASN A 215 17.34 31.28 -28.64
N TRP A 216 16.14 31.74 -28.98
CA TRP A 216 14.94 31.59 -28.16
C TRP A 216 14.50 30.10 -27.98
N ASP A 217 15.37 29.15 -28.29
CA ASP A 217 15.30 27.77 -27.85
C ASP A 217 15.74 27.71 -26.39
N PHE A 218 14.78 27.97 -25.49
CA PHE A 218 15.03 28.04 -24.05
C PHE A 218 15.71 26.77 -23.50
N ASN A 219 15.62 25.61 -24.14
CA ASN A 219 16.36 24.40 -23.70
C ASN A 219 17.88 24.63 -23.76
N TYR A 220 18.35 25.42 -24.72
CA TYR A 220 19.76 25.50 -25.11
C TYR A 220 20.28 26.96 -25.10
N ASP A 221 19.85 27.76 -24.13
CA ASP A 221 20.24 29.16 -23.99
C ASP A 221 21.67 29.31 -23.43
N GLY A 222 22.66 29.44 -24.33
CA GLY A 222 24.04 29.78 -23.97
C GLY A 222 24.26 31.25 -23.57
N ALA A 223 23.26 32.13 -23.68
CA ALA A 223 23.39 33.58 -23.40
C ALA A 223 23.13 33.96 -21.94
N SER A 224 22.40 33.13 -21.18
CA SER A 224 22.17 33.35 -19.74
C SER A 224 23.31 32.85 -18.84
N GLY A 225 24.35 32.26 -19.44
CA GLY A 225 25.54 31.77 -18.74
C GLY A 225 25.29 30.55 -17.86
N GLU A 226 24.11 29.95 -17.90
CA GLU A 226 23.79 28.72 -17.19
C GLU A 226 24.09 27.50 -18.08
N ASP A 227 24.50 26.39 -17.46
CA ASP A 227 24.70 25.12 -18.15
C ASP A 227 24.38 23.99 -17.18
N PHE A 228 23.17 23.46 -17.28
CA PHE A 228 22.62 22.44 -16.39
C PHE A 228 23.52 21.22 -16.30
N ALA A 229 24.03 20.72 -17.44
CA ALA A 229 24.91 19.57 -17.46
C ALA A 229 26.25 19.87 -16.77
N ALA A 230 26.86 21.02 -17.07
CA ALA A 230 28.15 21.38 -16.45
C ALA A 230 28.05 21.62 -14.94
N ILE A 231 26.94 22.20 -14.47
CA ILE A 231 26.67 22.40 -13.05
C ILE A 231 26.36 21.06 -12.36
N LEU A 232 25.55 20.22 -13.00
CA LEU A 232 25.22 18.91 -12.49
C LEU A 232 26.45 18.00 -12.38
N ASP A 233 27.46 18.17 -13.22
CA ASP A 233 28.72 17.43 -13.14
C ASP A 233 29.63 17.86 -11.98
N LEU A 234 29.34 18.98 -11.31
CA LEU A 234 30.12 19.43 -10.16
C LEU A 234 30.04 18.43 -9.01
N GLN A 235 31.19 18.18 -8.36
CA GLN A 235 31.31 17.14 -7.33
C GLN A 235 30.39 17.38 -6.13
N ASN A 236 30.20 18.64 -5.74
CA ASN A 236 29.46 19.02 -4.53
C ASN A 236 28.02 19.45 -4.82
N ILE A 237 27.53 19.26 -6.04
CA ILE A 237 26.10 19.34 -6.37
C ILE A 237 25.53 17.93 -6.27
N ASP A 238 24.63 17.68 -5.33
CA ASP A 238 24.13 16.33 -5.05
C ASP A 238 22.95 15.92 -5.97
N PHE A 239 22.18 16.89 -6.45
CA PHE A 239 21.03 16.67 -7.32
C PHE A 239 20.77 17.87 -8.22
N GLY A 240 20.19 17.61 -9.40
CA GLY A 240 19.84 18.63 -10.38
C GLY A 240 18.51 19.29 -10.06
N THR A 241 18.42 20.60 -10.24
CA THR A 241 17.16 21.32 -10.14
C THR A 241 16.92 22.20 -11.36
N PHE A 242 15.66 22.33 -11.75
CA PHE A 242 15.25 23.08 -12.93
C PHE A 242 13.82 23.59 -12.78
N HIS A 243 13.49 24.65 -13.52
CA HIS A 243 12.19 25.30 -13.52
C HIS A 243 11.53 25.13 -14.89
N LEU A 244 10.19 25.07 -14.94
CA LEU A 244 9.44 24.95 -16.19
C LEU A 244 8.32 25.99 -16.27
N TYR A 245 8.47 26.97 -17.16
CA TYR A 245 7.45 27.98 -17.45
C TYR A 245 6.94 27.83 -18.88
N THR A 246 5.65 27.58 -19.04
CA THR A 246 5.09 27.04 -20.31
C THR A 246 4.57 28.09 -21.28
N ASP A 247 4.50 29.35 -20.86
CA ASP A 247 3.82 30.42 -21.58
C ASP A 247 4.60 31.75 -21.62
N ASN A 248 5.85 31.77 -21.14
CA ASN A 248 6.66 32.99 -21.11
C ASN A 248 7.59 33.05 -22.34
N ASN A 249 7.22 33.87 -23.34
CA ASN A 249 8.02 34.37 -24.48
C ASN A 249 8.99 33.42 -25.24
N GLY A 250 8.86 32.09 -25.18
CA GLY A 250 9.61 31.09 -25.99
C GLY A 250 8.70 30.25 -26.92
N PRO A 251 9.17 29.11 -27.49
CA PRO A 251 8.31 28.15 -28.19
C PRO A 251 7.25 27.59 -27.23
N THR A 252 6.09 28.24 -27.18
CA THR A 252 4.99 27.91 -26.28
C THR A 252 4.26 26.64 -26.72
N GLY A 253 4.04 25.69 -25.81
CA GLY A 253 3.11 24.57 -26.02
C GLY A 253 3.44 23.28 -25.25
N PRO A 254 2.47 22.37 -25.09
CA PRO A 254 2.65 21.09 -24.39
C PRO A 254 3.79 20.21 -24.93
N SER A 255 4.13 20.29 -26.21
CA SER A 255 5.26 19.52 -26.75
C SER A 255 6.62 20.01 -26.24
N TYR A 256 6.74 21.31 -25.93
CA TYR A 256 7.98 21.91 -25.45
C TYR A 256 8.27 21.48 -24.01
N GLY A 257 7.32 21.65 -23.09
CA GLY A 257 7.55 21.28 -21.69
C GLY A 257 7.77 19.77 -21.49
N LEU A 258 7.18 18.94 -22.35
CA LEU A 258 7.45 17.51 -22.35
C LEU A 258 8.88 17.20 -22.80
N GLN A 259 9.39 17.90 -23.82
CA GLN A 259 10.78 17.75 -24.24
C GLN A 259 11.75 18.29 -23.19
N TRP A 260 11.43 19.42 -22.55
CA TRP A 260 12.18 19.96 -21.42
C TRP A 260 12.37 18.91 -20.31
N LEU A 261 11.28 18.28 -19.87
CA LEU A 261 11.32 17.22 -18.86
C LEU A 261 12.18 16.03 -19.29
N LYS A 262 12.10 15.63 -20.57
CA LYS A 262 12.91 14.54 -21.12
C LYS A 262 14.40 14.85 -21.11
N ASP A 263 14.78 16.03 -21.60
CA ASP A 263 16.18 16.45 -21.69
C ASP A 263 16.83 16.50 -20.29
N HIS A 264 16.10 17.00 -19.28
CA HIS A 264 16.57 17.05 -17.89
C HIS A 264 16.64 15.68 -17.24
N ASN A 265 15.64 14.83 -17.46
CA ASN A 265 15.68 13.44 -17.01
C ASN A 265 16.91 12.71 -17.57
N ASP A 266 17.19 12.88 -18.85
CA ASP A 266 18.30 12.22 -19.53
C ASP A 266 19.65 12.75 -19.02
N ALA A 267 19.77 14.07 -18.79
CA ALA A 267 20.96 14.66 -18.20
C ALA A 267 21.23 14.16 -16.76
N CYS A 268 20.20 14.10 -15.91
CA CYS A 268 20.30 13.54 -14.56
C CYS A 268 20.60 12.04 -14.55
N THR A 269 19.99 11.28 -15.46
CA THR A 269 20.30 9.86 -15.66
C THR A 269 21.77 9.68 -16.06
N ALA A 270 22.27 10.50 -16.99
CA ALA A 270 23.65 10.44 -17.45
C ALA A 270 24.66 10.79 -16.35
N ALA A 271 24.34 11.78 -15.51
CA ALA A 271 25.15 12.17 -14.35
C ALA A 271 25.02 11.20 -13.16
N ASN A 272 24.08 10.25 -13.22
CA ASN A 272 23.72 9.37 -12.09
C ASN A 272 23.36 10.17 -10.83
N LYS A 273 22.61 11.26 -11.01
CA LYS A 273 22.12 12.14 -9.95
C LYS A 273 20.61 12.29 -10.06
N PRO A 274 19.88 12.41 -8.93
CA PRO A 274 18.45 12.67 -8.98
C PRO A 274 18.18 14.10 -9.46
N CYS A 275 16.96 14.32 -9.95
CA CYS A 275 16.47 15.57 -10.48
C CYS A 275 15.19 16.00 -9.73
N VAL A 276 15.06 17.30 -9.46
CA VAL A 276 13.88 17.92 -8.85
C VAL A 276 13.40 19.06 -9.75
N LEU A 277 12.17 18.98 -10.23
CA LEU A 277 11.51 20.13 -10.88
C LEU A 277 11.09 21.11 -9.78
N GLU A 278 11.82 22.19 -9.57
CA GLU A 278 11.62 23.09 -8.43
C GLU A 278 10.51 24.11 -8.63
N GLU A 279 10.16 24.48 -9.87
CA GLU A 279 9.07 25.41 -10.16
C GLU A 279 8.36 25.03 -11.47
N LEU A 280 7.03 25.15 -11.50
CA LEU A 280 6.20 24.83 -12.67
C LEU A 280 5.10 25.88 -12.90
N GLY A 281 5.27 26.78 -13.85
CA GLY A 281 4.35 27.88 -14.15
C GLY A 281 3.49 27.68 -15.42
N VAL A 282 2.18 27.96 -15.30
CA VAL A 282 1.23 27.98 -16.43
C VAL A 282 0.29 29.18 -16.33
N ASN A 283 0.07 29.92 -17.44
CA ASN A 283 -0.82 31.09 -17.45
C ASN A 283 -2.26 30.75 -17.04
N ARG A 284 -2.80 31.45 -16.04
CA ARG A 284 -4.20 31.28 -15.60
C ARG A 284 -5.24 31.60 -16.69
N ASN A 285 -4.90 32.39 -17.69
CA ASN A 285 -5.85 32.81 -18.73
C ASN A 285 -5.98 31.81 -19.89
N ASN A 286 -5.18 30.73 -19.92
CA ASN A 286 -5.18 29.78 -21.02
C ASN A 286 -5.98 28.51 -20.64
N LEU A 287 -7.20 28.36 -21.18
CA LEU A 287 -8.19 27.32 -20.81
C LEU A 287 -7.78 25.85 -21.08
N SER A 288 -6.52 25.58 -21.46
CA SER A 288 -5.97 24.25 -21.72
C SER A 288 -5.04 23.72 -20.62
N VAL A 289 -4.88 24.43 -19.49
CA VAL A 289 -3.95 24.05 -18.40
C VAL A 289 -4.11 22.60 -17.95
N GLY A 290 -5.36 22.12 -17.78
CA GLY A 290 -5.62 20.74 -17.34
C GLY A 290 -5.08 19.66 -18.29
N ASN A 291 -5.10 19.90 -19.60
CA ASN A 291 -4.60 18.94 -20.60
C ASN A 291 -3.08 18.99 -20.78
N VAL A 292 -2.45 20.14 -20.52
CA VAL A 292 -0.98 20.29 -20.62
C VAL A 292 -0.31 19.72 -19.38
N MET A 293 -0.86 20.04 -18.22
CA MET A 293 -0.34 19.57 -16.94
C MET A 293 -0.53 18.05 -16.79
N SER A 294 -1.63 17.48 -17.30
CA SER A 294 -1.82 16.01 -17.31
C SER A 294 -0.80 15.30 -18.21
N GLN A 295 -0.36 15.88 -19.33
CA GLN A 295 0.67 15.28 -20.18
C GLN A 295 2.06 15.30 -19.53
N TYR A 296 2.40 16.39 -18.82
CA TYR A 296 3.65 16.47 -18.05
C TYR A 296 3.62 15.51 -16.89
N GLN A 297 2.48 15.40 -16.21
CA GLN A 297 2.24 14.45 -15.16
C GLN A 297 2.35 13.01 -15.69
N ASP A 298 1.69 12.65 -16.79
CA ASP A 298 1.80 11.32 -17.39
C ASP A 298 3.25 10.94 -17.68
N TYR A 299 4.06 11.88 -18.19
CA TYR A 299 5.48 11.65 -18.41
C TYR A 299 6.27 11.55 -17.10
N ILE A 300 6.10 12.51 -16.18
CA ILE A 300 6.77 12.50 -14.88
C ILE A 300 6.38 11.26 -14.09
N LEU A 301 5.19 10.67 -14.28
CA LEU A 301 4.72 9.43 -13.65
C LEU A 301 5.09 8.17 -14.42
N SER A 302 5.50 8.29 -15.68
CA SER A 302 5.90 7.15 -16.51
C SER A 302 7.21 6.50 -16.03
N SER A 303 7.44 5.28 -16.47
CA SER A 303 8.72 4.56 -16.30
C SER A 303 9.87 5.16 -17.11
N GLU A 304 9.61 6.13 -17.99
CA GLU A 304 10.62 6.84 -18.78
C GLU A 304 11.35 7.91 -17.95
N ALA A 305 10.65 8.57 -17.01
CA ALA A 305 11.20 9.63 -16.16
C ALA A 305 11.86 9.05 -14.88
N GLN A 306 12.94 8.28 -15.01
CA GLN A 306 13.59 7.57 -13.91
C GLN A 306 14.43 8.46 -12.98
N ALA A 307 15.04 9.52 -13.52
CA ALA A 307 15.89 10.41 -12.73
C ALA A 307 15.13 11.57 -12.09
N ILE A 308 13.95 11.92 -12.60
CA ILE A 308 13.04 12.86 -11.95
C ILE A 308 12.42 12.16 -10.75
N GLN A 309 12.99 12.40 -9.57
CA GLN A 309 12.58 11.78 -8.31
C GLN A 309 11.49 12.59 -7.59
N ALA A 310 11.28 13.85 -8.00
CA ALA A 310 10.23 14.72 -7.50
C ALA A 310 9.88 15.83 -8.51
N SER A 311 8.62 16.28 -8.52
CA SER A 311 8.31 17.68 -8.86
C SER A 311 7.85 18.41 -7.60
N MET A 312 8.33 19.63 -7.45
CA MET A 312 7.77 20.62 -6.55
C MET A 312 6.76 21.39 -7.38
N ASP A 313 5.49 21.08 -7.20
CA ASP A 313 4.45 21.76 -7.96
C ASP A 313 4.34 23.21 -7.50
N TRP A 314 4.24 24.13 -8.44
CA TRP A 314 3.70 25.47 -8.21
C TRP A 314 2.16 25.44 -8.09
N SER A 315 1.65 24.45 -7.38
CA SER A 315 0.25 24.35 -6.98
C SER A 315 0.02 25.08 -5.66
N SER A 316 0.45 26.35 -5.61
CA SER A 316 -0.07 27.38 -4.69
C SER A 316 -0.30 27.07 -3.23
N LEU A 317 0.53 27.66 -2.39
CA LEU A 317 0.07 28.18 -1.10
C LEU A 317 0.62 29.59 -0.91
N TYR A 318 -0.18 30.60 -1.28
CA TYR A 318 -0.22 31.87 -0.55
C TYR A 318 -1.41 31.80 0.39
N VAL A 319 -1.16 31.87 1.70
CA VAL A 319 -2.17 31.66 2.76
C VAL A 319 -2.79 33.01 3.15
N ASP A 320 -3.63 33.50 2.24
CA ASP A 320 -4.13 34.87 2.03
C ASP A 320 -4.65 35.71 3.23
N ALA A 321 -4.77 37.03 3.01
CA ALA A 321 -5.90 37.82 3.52
C ALA A 321 -6.55 38.81 2.50
N ALA A 322 -5.93 39.09 1.35
CA ALA A 322 -6.57 39.69 0.16
C ALA A 322 -5.66 39.50 -1.08
N CYS A 323 -5.89 38.47 -1.88
CA CYS A 323 -5.07 38.11 -3.06
C CYS A 323 -5.31 39.08 -4.24
N PRO A 324 -4.38 40.03 -4.51
CA PRO A 324 -3.93 40.23 -5.89
C PRO A 324 -2.40 40.45 -5.96
N SER A 325 -1.67 39.58 -6.67
CA SER A 325 -0.33 39.93 -7.17
C SER A 325 -0.48 40.57 -8.55
N PRO A 326 -0.19 41.87 -8.74
CA PRO A 326 -0.15 42.48 -10.06
C PRO A 326 1.15 42.20 -10.85
N LEU A 327 2.08 41.38 -10.32
CA LEU A 327 3.44 41.21 -10.89
C LEU A 327 3.86 39.77 -11.20
N ASP A 328 3.15 38.76 -10.69
CA ASP A 328 3.38 37.35 -11.07
C ASP A 328 2.06 36.68 -11.49
N PRO A 329 1.85 36.47 -12.80
CA PRO A 329 0.61 35.91 -13.33
C PRO A 329 0.45 34.40 -13.06
N TYR A 330 1.45 33.73 -12.48
CA TYR A 330 1.47 32.27 -12.33
C TYR A 330 1.01 31.75 -10.98
N ALA A 331 0.89 32.62 -9.95
CA ALA A 331 0.60 32.15 -8.59
C ALA A 331 -0.75 31.41 -8.58
N ILE A 332 -1.12 30.62 -7.58
CA ILE A 332 -2.52 30.21 -7.35
C ILE A 332 -2.77 30.51 -5.84
N CYS A 333 -4.00 30.81 -5.41
CA CYS A 333 -4.30 31.16 -4.01
C CYS A 333 -5.12 30.02 -3.37
N VAL A 334 -4.95 29.72 -2.07
CA VAL A 334 -5.70 28.63 -1.39
C VAL A 334 -7.22 28.87 -1.43
N SER A 335 -7.61 30.15 -1.51
CA SER A 335 -8.99 30.61 -1.68
C SER A 335 -9.52 30.52 -3.12
N ASP A 336 -8.68 30.17 -4.10
CA ASP A 336 -9.04 30.05 -5.51
C ASP A 336 -9.82 28.74 -5.73
N ALA A 337 -10.92 28.77 -6.48
CA ALA A 337 -11.65 27.55 -6.85
C ALA A 337 -10.77 26.58 -7.67
N PHE A 338 -9.75 27.11 -8.36
CA PHE A 338 -8.73 26.35 -9.07
C PHE A 338 -7.83 25.53 -8.13
N TYR A 339 -7.59 25.98 -6.89
CA TYR A 339 -6.85 25.23 -5.86
C TYR A 339 -7.52 23.89 -5.56
N GLY A 340 -8.86 23.87 -5.49
CA GLY A 340 -9.62 22.65 -5.29
C GLY A 340 -9.35 21.62 -6.39
N GLN A 341 -9.30 22.03 -7.66
CA GLN A 341 -9.02 21.13 -8.79
C GLN A 341 -7.58 20.63 -8.79
N VAL A 342 -6.60 21.50 -8.53
CA VAL A 342 -5.18 21.08 -8.49
C VAL A 342 -4.91 20.14 -7.30
N VAL A 343 -5.45 20.42 -6.12
CA VAL A 343 -5.27 19.57 -4.93
C VAL A 343 -6.01 18.23 -5.04
N THR A 344 -7.18 18.18 -5.69
CA THR A 344 -7.94 16.92 -5.83
C THR A 344 -7.50 16.06 -7.02
N GLU A 345 -6.97 16.64 -8.09
CA GLU A 345 -6.60 15.89 -9.32
C GLU A 345 -5.08 15.65 -9.44
N PHE A 346 -4.22 16.57 -8.99
CA PHE A 346 -2.75 16.49 -9.20
C PHE A 346 -1.99 15.83 -8.04
N VAL A 347 -2.28 16.25 -6.80
CA VAL A 347 -1.52 15.87 -5.60
C VAL A 347 -1.56 14.36 -5.28
N PRO A 348 -2.70 13.66 -5.38
CA PRO A 348 -2.77 12.23 -5.05
C PRO A 348 -1.98 11.32 -6.02
N ALA A 349 -1.77 11.78 -7.25
CA ALA A 349 -1.09 11.01 -8.29
C ALA A 349 0.44 11.17 -8.24
N MET A 350 0.97 12.26 -7.68
CA MET A 350 2.43 12.48 -7.52
C MET A 350 2.97 11.85 -6.23
N ALA A 351 2.20 11.87 -5.15
CA ALA A 351 2.49 11.08 -3.95
C ALA A 351 2.65 9.58 -4.27
N ALA A 352 2.01 9.10 -5.33
CA ALA A 352 2.02 7.70 -5.74
C ALA A 352 3.29 7.21 -6.47
N LYS A 353 4.09 8.07 -7.10
CA LYS A 353 5.27 7.60 -7.87
C LYS A 353 6.46 7.24 -6.98
N ALA A 354 6.67 7.98 -5.88
CA ALA A 354 7.79 7.71 -4.96
C ALA A 354 7.65 6.36 -4.24
N PHE A 355 6.44 5.79 -4.18
CA PHE A 355 6.21 4.46 -3.61
C PHE A 355 6.84 3.32 -4.41
N PHE A 356 7.14 3.51 -5.71
CA PHE A 356 7.43 2.38 -6.60
C PHE A 356 8.89 2.22 -7.06
N HIS A 357 9.86 3.04 -6.62
CA HIS A 357 11.28 2.85 -6.98
C HIS A 357 12.26 2.95 -5.80
N ILE A 358 12.15 1.99 -4.86
CA ILE A 358 13.30 1.60 -4.03
C ILE A 358 13.79 0.22 -4.49
N GLN A 359 14.68 0.21 -5.48
CA GLN A 359 15.71 -0.83 -5.53
C GLN A 359 16.84 -0.41 -4.58
N ALA A 360 16.68 -0.70 -3.29
CA ALA A 360 17.79 -0.62 -2.35
C ALA A 360 18.65 -1.87 -2.48
N LYS A 361 19.88 -1.68 -2.97
CA LYS A 361 21.00 -2.57 -2.66
C LYS A 361 21.24 -2.58 -1.15
N HIS A 362 20.92 -3.71 -0.53
CA HIS A 362 21.48 -4.29 0.68
C HIS A 362 21.73 -3.38 1.90
N THR A 363 20.70 -3.27 2.73
CA THR A 363 20.78 -3.41 4.20
C THR A 363 19.82 -4.52 4.61
N THR A 364 20.13 -5.31 5.64
CA THR A 364 19.45 -6.58 5.98
C THR A 364 17.92 -6.43 6.01
N HIS A 365 17.25 -7.09 5.06
CA HIS A 365 15.88 -6.86 4.56
C HIS A 365 14.74 -7.45 5.41
N ASP A 366 14.91 -7.62 6.72
CA ASP A 366 13.98 -8.44 7.52
C ASP A 366 13.70 -7.92 8.93
N GLN A 367 13.88 -6.62 9.18
CA GLN A 367 13.71 -6.05 10.52
C GLN A 367 12.41 -5.28 10.69
N LEU A 368 11.81 -4.72 9.63
CA LEU A 368 10.59 -3.91 9.77
C LEU A 368 9.33 -4.78 9.88
N GLY A 369 9.29 -5.88 9.12
CA GLY A 369 8.14 -6.76 9.09
C GLY A 369 8.16 -7.74 7.92
N ALA A 370 7.06 -8.45 7.76
CA ALA A 370 6.85 -9.42 6.71
C ALA A 370 5.40 -9.43 6.24
N VAL A 371 5.23 -9.75 4.96
CA VAL A 371 3.94 -9.91 4.29
C VAL A 371 4.00 -11.15 3.42
N ALA A 372 3.01 -12.02 3.50
CA ALA A 372 2.84 -13.10 2.53
C ALA A 372 1.40 -13.18 2.03
N SER A 373 1.27 -13.26 0.71
CA SER A 373 0.01 -13.45 0.00
C SER A 373 0.20 -14.28 -1.27
N GLU A 374 -0.92 -14.67 -1.85
CA GLU A 374 -0.96 -15.39 -3.12
C GLU A 374 -0.59 -14.55 -4.35
N ASN A 375 -0.30 -13.26 -4.17
CA ASN A 375 0.13 -12.39 -5.26
C ASN A 375 1.30 -11.50 -4.85
N ARG A 376 2.41 -11.62 -5.58
CA ARG A 376 3.66 -10.90 -5.32
C ARG A 376 3.51 -9.40 -5.37
N ILE A 377 2.71 -8.86 -6.31
CA ILE A 377 2.47 -7.41 -6.42
C ILE A 377 1.77 -6.93 -5.14
N CYS A 378 0.80 -7.69 -4.64
CA CYS A 378 0.08 -7.33 -3.42
C CYS A 378 0.92 -7.50 -2.16
N SER A 379 1.78 -8.52 -2.10
CA SER A 379 2.78 -8.65 -1.02
C SER A 379 3.75 -7.47 -1.04
N GLN A 380 4.19 -7.04 -2.22
CA GLN A 380 5.09 -5.90 -2.38
C GLN A 380 4.43 -4.60 -1.91
N ILE A 381 3.16 -4.36 -2.26
CA ILE A 381 2.40 -3.21 -1.73
C ILE A 381 2.38 -3.21 -0.19
N GLY A 382 2.18 -4.36 0.44
CA GLY A 382 2.23 -4.46 1.90
C GLY A 382 3.61 -4.11 2.47
N ILE A 383 4.69 -4.58 1.82
CA ILE A 383 6.07 -4.22 2.18
C ILE A 383 6.34 -2.72 2.00
N ASP A 384 5.84 -2.13 0.93
CA ASP A 384 6.04 -0.71 0.65
C ASP A 384 5.30 0.16 1.68
N LEU A 385 4.12 -0.28 2.13
CA LEU A 385 3.40 0.36 3.23
C LEU A 385 4.13 0.25 4.58
N LEU A 386 4.77 -0.90 4.88
CA LEU A 386 5.64 -1.02 6.05
C LEU A 386 6.84 -0.06 5.97
N LYS A 387 7.47 0.04 4.79
CA LYS A 387 8.59 0.97 4.56
C LYS A 387 8.17 2.44 4.63
N ALA A 388 6.92 2.74 4.31
CA ALA A 388 6.34 4.08 4.43
C ALA A 388 5.93 4.45 5.88
N GLY A 389 6.34 3.66 6.88
CA GLY A 389 6.05 3.92 8.29
C GLY A 389 4.72 3.34 8.78
N GLY A 390 4.03 2.56 7.94
CA GLY A 390 2.86 1.79 8.33
C GLY A 390 3.21 0.57 9.18
N ASN A 391 2.18 -0.05 9.75
CA ASN A 391 2.29 -1.25 10.58
C ASN A 391 1.67 -2.48 9.89
N ALA A 392 1.62 -3.62 10.58
CA ALA A 392 1.09 -4.88 10.04
C ALA A 392 -0.38 -4.77 9.60
N ALA A 393 -1.18 -3.90 10.24
CA ALA A 393 -2.56 -3.63 9.84
C ALA A 393 -2.63 -2.81 8.54
N ASP A 394 -1.82 -1.77 8.42
CA ASP A 394 -1.72 -0.97 7.19
C ASP A 394 -1.30 -1.84 5.99
N ALA A 395 -0.25 -2.66 6.20
CA ALA A 395 0.24 -3.61 5.21
C ALA A 395 -0.85 -4.60 4.78
N LEU A 396 -1.61 -5.14 5.74
CA LEU A 396 -2.71 -6.06 5.48
C LEU A 396 -3.78 -5.42 4.60
N ILE A 397 -4.21 -4.20 4.95
CA ILE A 397 -5.29 -3.50 4.25
C ILE A 397 -4.89 -3.25 2.79
N GLY A 398 -3.69 -2.69 2.55
CA GLY A 398 -3.20 -2.45 1.19
C GLY A 398 -3.04 -3.74 0.37
N THR A 399 -2.47 -4.80 0.97
CA THR A 399 -2.34 -6.11 0.32
C THR A 399 -3.72 -6.70 -0.03
N THR A 400 -4.72 -6.53 0.83
CA THR A 400 -6.06 -7.06 0.61
C THR A 400 -6.79 -6.33 -0.50
N LEU A 401 -6.74 -5.01 -0.50
CA LEU A 401 -7.35 -4.19 -1.54
C LEU A 401 -6.70 -4.46 -2.91
N CYS A 402 -5.38 -4.62 -2.95
CA CYS A 402 -4.69 -5.09 -4.16
C CYS A 402 -5.18 -6.47 -4.60
N THR A 403 -5.37 -7.40 -3.65
CA THR A 403 -5.88 -8.75 -3.95
C THR A 403 -7.27 -8.68 -4.58
N GLY A 404 -8.14 -7.77 -4.13
CA GLY A 404 -9.44 -7.51 -4.76
C GLY A 404 -9.36 -7.00 -6.22
N VAL A 405 -8.22 -6.41 -6.62
CA VAL A 405 -7.95 -5.96 -7.99
C VAL A 405 -7.47 -7.13 -8.86
N VAL A 406 -6.38 -7.78 -8.46
CA VAL A 406 -5.64 -8.77 -9.29
C VAL A 406 -6.07 -10.23 -9.05
N GLY A 407 -6.57 -10.54 -7.85
CA GLY A 407 -7.18 -11.79 -7.42
C GLY A 407 -8.71 -11.70 -7.37
N CYS A 408 -9.31 -10.88 -8.23
CA CYS A 408 -10.73 -10.56 -8.20
C CYS A 408 -11.67 -11.75 -8.44
N HIS A 409 -11.12 -12.86 -8.93
CA HIS A 409 -11.85 -14.10 -9.12
C HIS A 409 -12.14 -14.82 -7.81
N HIS A 410 -11.55 -14.44 -6.67
CA HIS A 410 -11.71 -15.19 -5.41
C HIS A 410 -11.70 -14.33 -4.15
N SER A 411 -11.42 -13.03 -4.23
CA SER A 411 -11.57 -12.06 -3.14
C SER A 411 -11.88 -10.65 -3.68
N GLY A 412 -12.48 -9.79 -2.86
CA GLY A 412 -12.74 -8.39 -3.18
C GLY A 412 -14.00 -7.83 -2.52
N LEU A 413 -14.25 -6.52 -2.74
CA LEU A 413 -15.29 -5.72 -2.07
C LEU A 413 -16.69 -6.35 -1.95
N GLY A 414 -17.08 -7.21 -2.89
CA GLY A 414 -18.36 -7.90 -2.87
C GLY A 414 -18.39 -9.16 -2.00
N GLY A 415 -17.34 -9.43 -1.23
CA GLY A 415 -17.17 -10.61 -0.37
C GLY A 415 -17.04 -10.30 1.12
N GLY A 416 -16.39 -11.21 1.85
CA GLY A 416 -16.22 -11.15 3.30
C GLY A 416 -15.17 -12.15 3.80
N GLY A 417 -15.11 -12.38 5.12
CA GLY A 417 -14.06 -13.23 5.68
C GLY A 417 -13.86 -13.13 7.19
N PHE A 418 -12.68 -13.56 7.64
CA PHE A 418 -12.27 -13.52 9.05
C PHE A 418 -10.81 -13.10 9.20
N ALA A 419 -10.52 -12.32 10.24
CA ALA A 419 -9.16 -11.95 10.63
C ALA A 419 -8.89 -12.35 12.09
N LEU A 420 -7.76 -13.01 12.32
CA LEU A 420 -7.17 -13.17 13.64
C LEU A 420 -6.10 -12.10 13.81
N VAL A 421 -6.28 -11.21 14.77
CA VAL A 421 -5.37 -10.09 15.05
C VAL A 421 -4.69 -10.32 16.38
N ARG A 422 -3.36 -10.16 16.39
CA ARG A 422 -2.55 -9.95 17.59
C ARG A 422 -2.06 -8.51 17.56
N SER A 423 -2.43 -7.71 18.55
CA SER A 423 -1.96 -6.33 18.66
C SER A 423 -0.49 -6.28 19.13
N ALA A 424 0.14 -5.11 18.99
CA ALA A 424 1.50 -4.88 19.47
C ALA A 424 1.67 -5.17 20.99
N ASN A 425 0.61 -5.02 21.79
CA ASN A 425 0.65 -5.32 23.23
C ASN A 425 0.43 -6.80 23.57
N GLY A 426 0.18 -7.66 22.56
CA GLY A 426 -0.09 -9.09 22.73
C GLY A 426 -1.56 -9.44 23.00
N SER A 427 -2.50 -8.49 22.92
CA SER A 427 -3.93 -8.78 22.95
C SER A 427 -4.40 -9.42 21.64
N TYR A 428 -5.41 -10.27 21.74
CA TYR A 428 -5.93 -11.03 20.61
C TYR A 428 -7.38 -10.68 20.32
N ASP A 429 -7.72 -10.60 19.03
CA ASP A 429 -9.06 -10.34 18.52
C ASP A 429 -9.38 -11.25 17.33
N SER A 430 -10.63 -11.72 17.25
CA SER A 430 -11.17 -12.50 16.14
C SER A 430 -12.27 -11.68 15.50
N ILE A 431 -11.98 -11.11 14.35
CA ILE A 431 -12.86 -10.22 13.60
C ILE A 431 -13.59 -11.06 12.56
N ASP A 432 -14.90 -11.21 12.75
CA ASP A 432 -15.84 -11.84 11.83
C ASP A 432 -16.50 -10.76 10.97
N PHE A 433 -16.06 -10.68 9.72
CA PHE A 433 -16.65 -9.84 8.68
C PHE A 433 -17.25 -10.72 7.57
N ARG A 434 -17.71 -11.91 7.94
CA ARG A 434 -18.42 -12.83 7.05
C ARG A 434 -19.75 -12.23 6.63
N GLU A 435 -20.12 -12.50 5.39
CA GLU A 435 -21.38 -12.11 4.81
C GLU A 435 -22.56 -12.65 5.61
N THR A 436 -23.62 -11.85 5.70
CA THR A 436 -24.88 -12.24 6.32
C THR A 436 -25.94 -12.47 5.25
N ALA A 437 -26.79 -13.47 5.44
CA ALA A 437 -27.95 -13.67 4.59
C ALA A 437 -28.88 -12.43 4.63
N PRO A 438 -29.43 -11.97 3.49
CA PRO A 438 -30.38 -10.86 3.47
C PRO A 438 -31.57 -11.07 4.40
N ALA A 439 -32.23 -9.99 4.85
CA ALA A 439 -33.39 -10.07 5.72
C ALA A 439 -34.56 -10.87 5.12
N ALA A 440 -34.65 -10.91 3.78
CA ALA A 440 -35.64 -11.70 3.05
C ALA A 440 -35.30 -13.20 2.94
N ALA A 441 -34.11 -13.63 3.37
CA ALA A 441 -33.70 -15.03 3.30
C ALA A 441 -34.55 -15.92 4.22
N PHE A 442 -34.83 -17.14 3.80
CA PHE A 442 -35.59 -18.09 4.59
C PHE A 442 -35.12 -19.51 4.34
N GLN A 443 -35.38 -20.38 5.32
CA GLN A 443 -34.81 -21.73 5.39
C GLN A 443 -34.91 -22.54 4.08
N ASP A 444 -36.08 -22.53 3.44
CA ASP A 444 -36.38 -23.43 2.33
C ASP A 444 -36.17 -22.78 0.95
N MET A 445 -35.54 -21.58 0.88
CA MET A 445 -35.47 -20.78 -0.36
C MET A 445 -34.74 -21.48 -1.52
N PHE A 446 -33.85 -22.43 -1.23
CA PHE A 446 -33.09 -23.19 -2.24
C PHE A 446 -33.56 -24.64 -2.43
N LYS A 447 -34.60 -25.10 -1.72
CA LYS A 447 -35.04 -26.51 -1.76
C LYS A 447 -35.35 -27.03 -3.16
N ASN A 448 -35.89 -26.18 -4.02
CA ASN A 448 -36.19 -26.48 -5.43
C ASN A 448 -35.34 -25.64 -6.40
N ASN A 449 -34.30 -24.97 -5.90
CA ASN A 449 -33.47 -24.03 -6.65
C ASN A 449 -32.03 -24.00 -6.09
N VAL A 450 -31.36 -25.15 -6.05
CA VAL A 450 -29.98 -25.25 -5.54
C VAL A 450 -29.03 -24.36 -6.33
N LEU A 451 -29.17 -24.30 -7.66
CA LEU A 451 -28.35 -23.41 -8.49
C LEU A 451 -28.51 -21.93 -8.15
N GLY A 452 -29.67 -21.51 -7.62
CA GLY A 452 -29.87 -20.15 -7.14
C GLY A 452 -29.08 -19.78 -5.89
N SER A 453 -28.49 -20.76 -5.20
CA SER A 453 -27.53 -20.49 -4.11
C SER A 453 -26.11 -20.23 -4.61
N ILE A 454 -25.83 -20.57 -5.88
CA ILE A 454 -24.50 -20.48 -6.51
C ILE A 454 -24.46 -19.35 -7.54
N PHE A 455 -25.54 -19.13 -8.30
CA PHE A 455 -25.57 -18.16 -9.39
C PHE A 455 -26.69 -17.13 -9.24
N GLY A 456 -26.42 -15.90 -9.68
CA GLY A 456 -27.36 -14.78 -9.69
C GLY A 456 -27.51 -14.11 -8.32
N GLY A 457 -28.37 -13.09 -8.23
CA GLY A 457 -28.42 -12.22 -7.06
C GLY A 457 -28.97 -12.88 -5.78
N LEU A 458 -29.60 -14.06 -5.86
CA LEU A 458 -30.02 -14.81 -4.65
C LEU A 458 -28.84 -15.48 -3.94
N ALA A 459 -27.76 -15.74 -4.66
CA ALA A 459 -26.56 -16.39 -4.14
C ALA A 459 -25.74 -15.44 -3.26
N SER A 460 -25.91 -14.12 -3.42
CA SER A 460 -25.10 -13.13 -2.73
C SER A 460 -25.59 -12.85 -1.31
N GLY A 461 -24.72 -13.12 -0.33
CA GLY A 461 -24.81 -12.58 1.01
C GLY A 461 -24.40 -11.10 1.04
N ILE A 462 -24.77 -10.40 2.11
CA ILE A 462 -24.45 -8.98 2.29
C ILE A 462 -22.92 -8.82 2.49
N PRO A 463 -22.19 -8.10 1.61
CA PRO A 463 -20.72 -8.05 1.65
C PRO A 463 -20.17 -7.40 2.93
N GLY A 464 -19.13 -8.00 3.50
CA GLY A 464 -18.52 -7.57 4.75
C GLY A 464 -17.10 -7.03 4.68
N GLU A 465 -16.40 -7.21 3.56
CA GLU A 465 -14.98 -6.90 3.37
C GLU A 465 -14.61 -5.46 3.80
N ILE A 466 -15.32 -4.45 3.28
CA ILE A 466 -14.99 -3.04 3.57
C ILE A 466 -15.19 -2.68 5.04
N GLN A 467 -16.26 -3.15 5.69
CA GLN A 467 -16.40 -2.91 7.14
C GLN A 467 -15.31 -3.65 7.94
N GLY A 468 -14.90 -4.85 7.52
CA GLY A 468 -13.82 -5.60 8.15
C GLY A 468 -12.49 -4.83 8.09
N LEU A 469 -12.10 -4.40 6.90
CA LEU A 469 -10.89 -3.61 6.67
C LEU A 469 -10.93 -2.26 7.40
N TYR A 470 -12.08 -1.57 7.37
CA TYR A 470 -12.23 -0.29 8.05
C TYR A 470 -12.20 -0.45 9.58
N HIS A 471 -12.74 -1.53 10.13
CA HIS A 471 -12.61 -1.84 11.56
C HIS A 471 -11.14 -2.08 11.95
N ILE A 472 -10.39 -2.85 11.14
CA ILE A 472 -8.95 -3.05 11.36
C ILE A 472 -8.21 -1.71 11.30
N TYR A 473 -8.50 -0.87 10.30
CA TYR A 473 -7.94 0.47 10.15
C TYR A 473 -8.17 1.33 11.40
N GLN A 474 -9.41 1.45 11.86
CA GLN A 474 -9.74 2.33 12.99
C GLN A 474 -9.11 1.89 14.31
N HIS A 475 -8.89 0.58 14.49
CA HIS A 475 -8.38 0.03 15.75
C HIS A 475 -6.86 -0.18 15.75
N TYR A 476 -6.27 -0.42 14.58
CA TYR A 476 -4.87 -0.87 14.46
C TYR A 476 -4.06 -0.12 13.40
N GLY A 477 -4.68 0.62 12.47
CA GLY A 477 -3.97 1.34 11.41
C GLY A 477 -3.17 2.56 11.90
N SER A 478 -2.15 2.95 11.15
CA SER A 478 -1.32 4.11 11.45
C SER A 478 -1.16 5.10 10.28
N LEU A 479 -1.31 4.64 9.04
CA LEU A 479 -1.38 5.51 7.87
C LEU A 479 -2.82 6.00 7.65
N SER A 480 -3.02 6.99 6.78
CA SER A 480 -4.37 7.46 6.46
C SER A 480 -5.15 6.46 5.60
N TRP A 481 -6.48 6.39 5.75
CA TRP A 481 -7.34 5.48 4.97
C TRP A 481 -7.11 5.61 3.47
N SER A 482 -7.04 6.83 2.94
CA SER A 482 -6.79 7.07 1.51
C SER A 482 -5.42 6.55 1.07
N THR A 483 -4.37 6.71 1.88
CA THR A 483 -3.03 6.16 1.62
C THR A 483 -3.07 4.65 1.44
N LEU A 484 -3.87 3.93 2.24
CA LEU A 484 -3.98 2.47 2.17
C LEU A 484 -4.68 1.98 0.88
N LEU A 485 -5.63 2.77 0.35
CA LEU A 485 -6.38 2.43 -0.87
C LEU A 485 -5.62 2.78 -2.15
N GLN A 486 -4.75 3.79 -2.08
CA GLN A 486 -4.10 4.38 -3.25
C GLN A 486 -3.36 3.36 -4.14
N PRO A 487 -2.57 2.40 -3.61
CA PRO A 487 -1.88 1.42 -4.46
C PRO A 487 -2.85 0.57 -5.28
N ALA A 488 -3.99 0.16 -4.70
CA ALA A 488 -5.00 -0.62 -5.39
C ALA A 488 -5.77 0.20 -6.43
N ILE A 489 -6.04 1.49 -6.15
CA ILE A 489 -6.65 2.43 -7.10
C ILE A 489 -5.80 2.54 -8.38
N ILE A 490 -4.50 2.78 -8.21
CA ILE A 490 -3.54 2.91 -9.33
C ILE A 490 -3.48 1.61 -10.13
N LEU A 491 -3.32 0.48 -9.44
CA LEU A 491 -3.21 -0.82 -10.08
C LEU A 491 -4.47 -1.15 -10.90
N ALA A 492 -5.66 -0.79 -10.40
CA ALA A 492 -6.91 -0.98 -11.11
C ALA A 492 -7.08 -0.01 -12.29
N ARG A 493 -6.65 1.25 -12.16
CA ARG A 493 -6.83 2.30 -13.18
C ARG A 493 -5.84 2.18 -14.33
N ASP A 494 -4.57 2.06 -13.98
CA ASP A 494 -3.42 2.16 -14.90
C ASP A 494 -3.06 0.76 -15.44
N GLY A 495 -3.39 -0.26 -14.66
CA GLY A 495 -3.40 -1.66 -15.07
C GLY A 495 -2.28 -2.50 -14.48
N PHE A 496 -2.42 -3.81 -14.65
CA PHE A 496 -1.49 -4.81 -14.17
C PHE A 496 -1.30 -5.94 -15.18
N ILE A 497 -0.16 -6.62 -15.10
CA ILE A 497 0.09 -7.81 -15.92
C ILE A 497 -0.72 -8.98 -15.36
N VAL A 498 -1.54 -9.60 -16.21
CA VAL A 498 -2.29 -10.81 -15.87
C VAL A 498 -1.30 -11.94 -15.57
N GLY A 499 -1.30 -12.39 -14.32
CA GLY A 499 -0.49 -13.51 -13.84
C GLY A 499 -0.95 -14.86 -14.39
N SER A 500 -0.08 -15.87 -14.31
CA SER A 500 -0.38 -17.20 -14.85
C SER A 500 -1.49 -17.89 -14.07
N ASP A 501 -1.57 -17.69 -12.76
CA ASP A 501 -2.61 -18.33 -11.93
C ASP A 501 -3.97 -17.71 -12.20
N PHE A 502 -4.04 -16.39 -12.37
CA PHE A 502 -5.28 -15.73 -12.76
C PHE A 502 -5.74 -16.16 -14.16
N ALA A 503 -4.82 -16.29 -15.12
CA ALA A 503 -5.15 -16.81 -16.45
C ALA A 503 -5.68 -18.26 -16.41
N LYS A 504 -5.10 -19.13 -15.57
CA LYS A 504 -5.60 -20.49 -15.34
C LYS A 504 -7.01 -20.46 -14.75
N ALA A 505 -7.26 -19.59 -13.77
CA ALA A 505 -8.59 -19.44 -13.16
C ALA A 505 -9.64 -18.98 -14.18
N MET A 506 -9.32 -17.98 -15.01
CA MET A 506 -10.19 -17.54 -16.12
C MET A 506 -10.47 -18.65 -17.12
N ALA A 507 -9.45 -19.43 -17.49
CA ALA A 507 -9.63 -20.56 -18.41
C ALA A 507 -10.53 -21.65 -17.81
N HIS A 508 -10.33 -21.98 -16.54
CA HIS A 508 -11.11 -23.00 -15.84
C HIS A 508 -12.59 -22.61 -15.72
N THR A 509 -12.89 -21.36 -15.33
CA THR A 509 -14.27 -20.92 -15.09
C THR A 509 -15.08 -20.72 -16.38
N THR A 510 -14.39 -20.65 -17.52
CA THR A 510 -14.99 -20.42 -18.84
C THR A 510 -15.02 -21.68 -19.72
N GLU A 511 -14.65 -22.85 -19.18
CA GLU A 511 -14.62 -24.12 -19.94
C GLU A 511 -15.98 -24.45 -20.58
N TYR A 512 -17.08 -24.23 -19.86
CA TYR A 512 -18.43 -24.52 -20.34
C TYR A 512 -19.10 -23.33 -21.03
N TYR A 513 -18.91 -22.12 -20.49
CA TYR A 513 -19.48 -20.89 -21.03
C TYR A 513 -18.54 -19.71 -20.75
N ASP A 514 -18.08 -19.06 -21.82
CA ASP A 514 -17.14 -17.94 -21.74
C ASP A 514 -17.83 -16.60 -21.43
N PHE A 515 -18.45 -16.51 -20.25
CA PHE A 515 -19.13 -15.29 -19.81
C PHE A 515 -18.18 -14.08 -19.76
N LEU A 516 -16.89 -14.30 -19.50
CA LEU A 516 -15.88 -13.24 -19.45
C LEU A 516 -15.75 -12.46 -20.77
N SER A 517 -15.92 -13.12 -21.91
CA SER A 517 -15.86 -12.45 -23.24
C SER A 517 -17.22 -12.25 -23.89
N LYS A 518 -18.26 -12.97 -23.46
CA LYS A 518 -19.58 -12.98 -24.10
C LYS A 518 -20.57 -12.02 -23.44
N GLU A 519 -20.43 -11.77 -22.14
CA GLU A 519 -21.30 -10.84 -21.43
C GLU A 519 -20.71 -9.42 -21.45
N PRO A 520 -21.45 -8.40 -21.93
CA PRO A 520 -20.90 -7.05 -22.10
C PRO A 520 -20.27 -6.44 -20.85
N THR A 521 -20.90 -6.64 -19.68
CA THR A 521 -20.40 -6.13 -18.40
C THR A 521 -19.03 -6.69 -18.04
N TRP A 522 -18.81 -7.98 -18.32
CA TRP A 522 -17.53 -8.65 -18.06
C TRP A 522 -16.50 -8.34 -19.14
N ALA A 523 -16.91 -8.38 -20.42
CA ALA A 523 -16.04 -8.17 -21.56
C ALA A 523 -15.34 -6.81 -21.53
N GLN A 524 -15.94 -5.79 -20.91
CA GLN A 524 -15.33 -4.48 -20.75
C GLN A 524 -13.97 -4.53 -20.02
N ASP A 525 -13.82 -5.41 -19.03
CA ASP A 525 -12.58 -5.53 -18.24
C ASP A 525 -11.74 -6.73 -18.72
N PHE A 526 -12.40 -7.84 -19.06
CA PHE A 526 -11.74 -9.13 -19.34
C PHE A 526 -11.48 -9.40 -20.82
N ALA A 527 -12.15 -8.70 -21.73
CA ALA A 527 -12.00 -8.85 -23.17
C ALA A 527 -12.17 -7.51 -23.93
N PRO A 528 -11.48 -6.41 -23.53
CA PRO A 528 -11.77 -5.06 -24.01
C PRO A 528 -11.60 -4.90 -25.53
N ASN A 529 -10.76 -5.73 -26.14
CA ASN A 529 -10.51 -5.75 -27.60
C ASN A 529 -11.26 -6.90 -28.32
N GLY A 530 -12.32 -7.44 -27.70
CA GLY A 530 -13.12 -8.54 -28.25
C GLY A 530 -12.49 -9.93 -28.13
N THR A 531 -11.29 -10.03 -27.53
CA THR A 531 -10.62 -11.29 -27.17
C THR A 531 -10.26 -11.23 -25.70
N ARG A 532 -10.46 -12.34 -24.97
CA ARG A 532 -10.13 -12.45 -23.55
C ARG A 532 -8.65 -12.22 -23.31
N LEU A 533 -8.33 -11.46 -22.26
CA LEU A 533 -6.97 -11.29 -21.77
C LEU A 533 -6.41 -12.61 -21.24
N GLY A 534 -5.14 -12.88 -21.54
CA GLY A 534 -4.38 -14.03 -21.08
C GLY A 534 -3.14 -13.64 -20.28
N ALA A 535 -2.38 -14.64 -19.82
CA ALA A 535 -1.15 -14.39 -19.06
C ALA A 535 -0.18 -13.51 -19.86
N GLY A 536 0.36 -12.46 -19.22
CA GLY A 536 1.25 -11.50 -19.84
C GLY A 536 0.55 -10.28 -20.47
N ASP A 537 -0.76 -10.33 -20.68
CA ASP A 537 -1.53 -9.16 -21.15
C ASP A 537 -1.70 -8.14 -20.01
N VAL A 538 -1.90 -6.87 -20.38
CA VAL A 538 -2.24 -5.79 -19.43
C VAL A 538 -3.75 -5.73 -19.24
N MET A 539 -4.21 -5.84 -18.00
CA MET A 539 -5.62 -5.68 -17.62
C MET A 539 -5.82 -4.37 -16.86
N THR A 540 -6.92 -3.67 -17.14
CA THR A 540 -7.39 -2.53 -16.34
C THR A 540 -8.79 -2.83 -15.80
N ARG A 541 -9.15 -2.25 -14.66
CA ARG A 541 -10.46 -2.32 -14.01
C ARG A 541 -10.90 -0.92 -13.59
N LYS A 542 -11.04 -0.02 -14.57
CA LYS A 542 -11.26 1.42 -14.33
C LYS A 542 -12.51 1.73 -13.49
N ARG A 543 -13.60 0.97 -13.68
CA ARG A 543 -14.82 1.11 -12.86
C ARG A 543 -14.57 0.76 -11.39
N TYR A 544 -13.75 -0.27 -11.17
CA TYR A 544 -13.35 -0.68 -9.82
C TYR A 544 -12.39 0.34 -9.18
N ALA A 545 -11.51 0.96 -9.96
CA ALA A 545 -10.67 2.07 -9.48
C ALA A 545 -11.53 3.24 -8.96
N HIS A 546 -12.53 3.69 -9.72
CA HIS A 546 -13.46 4.73 -9.27
C HIS A 546 -14.26 4.34 -8.02
N THR A 547 -14.57 3.06 -7.88
CA THR A 547 -15.22 2.52 -6.67
C THR A 547 -14.30 2.65 -5.46
N LEU A 548 -13.03 2.26 -5.60
CA LEU A 548 -12.03 2.42 -4.56
C LEU A 548 -11.76 3.90 -4.23
N GLU A 549 -11.70 4.79 -5.23
CA GLU A 549 -11.58 6.25 -5.03
C GLU A 549 -12.75 6.80 -4.20
N SER A 550 -13.97 6.37 -4.51
CA SER A 550 -15.18 6.76 -3.76
C SER A 550 -15.11 6.29 -2.30
N ILE A 551 -14.60 5.08 -2.05
CA ILE A 551 -14.41 4.53 -0.70
C ILE A 551 -13.25 5.23 0.02
N ALA A 552 -12.20 5.64 -0.68
CA ALA A 552 -11.08 6.39 -0.10
C ALA A 552 -11.54 7.76 0.41
N MET A 553 -12.41 8.44 -0.34
CA MET A 553 -12.96 9.75 0.02
C MET A 553 -14.10 9.67 1.04
N GLY A 554 -15.04 8.73 0.85
CA GLY A 554 -16.28 8.65 1.63
C GLY A 554 -16.28 7.61 2.74
N GLY A 555 -15.16 6.90 2.94
CA GLY A 555 -15.08 5.78 3.88
C GLY A 555 -16.02 4.62 3.52
N PRO A 556 -16.37 3.75 4.47
CA PRO A 556 -17.23 2.60 4.20
C PRO A 556 -18.64 3.02 3.75
N ASP A 557 -19.14 4.17 4.22
CA ASP A 557 -20.48 4.66 3.86
C ASP A 557 -20.66 4.85 2.37
N ALA A 558 -19.60 5.15 1.61
CA ALA A 558 -19.67 5.23 0.15
C ALA A 558 -20.09 3.91 -0.50
N PHE A 559 -19.71 2.77 0.08
CA PHE A 559 -20.04 1.43 -0.43
C PHE A 559 -21.42 0.94 0.04
N TYR A 560 -21.76 1.19 1.31
CA TYR A 560 -22.98 0.67 1.94
C TYR A 560 -24.20 1.58 1.78
N LYS A 561 -24.02 2.82 1.32
CA LYS A 561 -25.08 3.81 1.15
C LYS A 561 -24.90 4.58 -0.18
N GLY A 562 -25.96 5.24 -0.62
CA GLY A 562 -25.90 6.12 -1.79
C GLY A 562 -25.67 5.37 -3.12
N PRO A 563 -25.01 6.01 -4.11
CA PRO A 563 -24.99 5.52 -5.49
C PRO A 563 -24.36 4.14 -5.70
N LEU A 564 -23.28 3.78 -5.00
CA LEU A 564 -22.65 2.46 -5.15
C LEU A 564 -23.56 1.34 -4.60
N ALA A 565 -24.22 1.60 -3.47
CA ALA A 565 -25.20 0.68 -2.91
C ALA A 565 -26.43 0.55 -3.83
N GLU A 566 -26.93 1.65 -4.39
CA GLU A 566 -28.05 1.65 -5.35
C GLU A 566 -27.72 0.82 -6.60
N ALA A 567 -26.53 0.99 -7.18
CA ALA A 567 -26.04 0.20 -8.32
C ALA A 567 -25.96 -1.29 -7.97
N THR A 568 -25.41 -1.62 -6.79
CA THR A 568 -25.30 -3.00 -6.29
C THR A 568 -26.67 -3.67 -6.18
N ILE A 569 -27.64 -3.00 -5.55
CA ILE A 569 -29.00 -3.52 -5.41
C ILE A 569 -29.71 -3.62 -6.77
N GLY A 570 -29.47 -2.69 -7.68
CA GLY A 570 -29.96 -2.76 -9.07
C GLY A 570 -29.50 -4.04 -9.77
N ALA A 571 -28.20 -4.28 -9.82
CA ALA A 571 -27.60 -5.44 -10.47
C ALA A 571 -28.05 -6.78 -9.85
N LEU A 572 -28.16 -6.84 -8.52
CA LEU A 572 -28.68 -8.03 -7.84
C LEU A 572 -30.14 -8.30 -8.21
N LYS A 573 -31.01 -7.28 -8.22
CA LYS A 573 -32.43 -7.44 -8.57
C LYS A 573 -32.65 -7.90 -10.01
N GLU A 574 -31.85 -7.40 -10.95
CA GLU A 574 -31.89 -7.84 -12.36
C GLU A 574 -31.56 -9.33 -12.51
N THR A 575 -30.83 -9.90 -11.55
CA THR A 575 -30.43 -11.31 -11.51
C THR A 575 -31.18 -12.10 -10.43
N ASN A 576 -32.42 -11.68 -10.10
CA ASN A 576 -33.35 -12.29 -9.13
C ASN A 576 -32.96 -12.17 -7.64
N GLY A 577 -32.06 -11.27 -7.27
CA GLY A 577 -31.63 -11.05 -5.89
C GLY A 577 -32.69 -10.46 -4.96
N SER A 578 -32.52 -10.76 -3.66
CA SER A 578 -33.46 -10.35 -2.60
C SER A 578 -32.90 -9.28 -1.66
N MET A 579 -31.62 -8.95 -1.79
CA MET A 579 -30.95 -7.93 -0.99
C MET A 579 -31.55 -6.54 -1.23
N THR A 580 -31.62 -5.75 -0.17
CA THR A 580 -32.17 -4.39 -0.17
C THR A 580 -31.13 -3.35 0.27
N MET A 581 -31.44 -2.07 0.07
CA MET A 581 -30.61 -0.98 0.59
C MET A 581 -30.50 -1.01 2.12
N GLU A 582 -31.56 -1.45 2.79
CA GLU A 582 -31.60 -1.58 4.25
C GLU A 582 -30.68 -2.71 4.73
N ASP A 583 -30.60 -3.82 3.98
CA ASP A 583 -29.65 -4.90 4.26
C ASP A 583 -28.20 -4.41 4.23
N LEU A 584 -27.80 -3.68 3.18
CA LEU A 584 -26.45 -3.10 3.08
C LEU A 584 -26.17 -2.11 4.21
N ALA A 585 -27.10 -1.18 4.46
CA ALA A 585 -26.92 -0.13 5.46
C ALA A 585 -26.85 -0.67 6.90
N ASN A 586 -27.47 -1.82 7.17
CA ASN A 586 -27.52 -2.43 8.51
C ASN A 586 -26.44 -3.48 8.78
N TYR A 587 -25.60 -3.82 7.79
CA TYR A 587 -24.53 -4.79 7.97
C TYR A 587 -23.55 -4.35 9.08
N LYS A 588 -23.10 -5.33 9.88
CA LYS A 588 -22.15 -5.12 10.97
C LYS A 588 -21.18 -6.29 11.09
N ILE A 589 -19.92 -5.98 11.37
CA ILE A 589 -18.92 -6.97 11.77
C ILE A 589 -19.16 -7.42 13.21
N VAL A 590 -18.54 -8.54 13.59
CA VAL A 590 -18.53 -9.02 14.97
C VAL A 590 -17.09 -9.29 15.41
N SER A 591 -16.65 -8.62 16.47
CA SER A 591 -15.36 -8.91 17.13
C SER A 591 -15.60 -9.82 18.34
N LYS A 592 -14.78 -10.87 18.49
CA LYS A 592 -14.89 -11.88 19.54
C LYS A 592 -13.51 -12.25 20.08
N THR A 593 -13.47 -12.80 21.29
CA THR A 593 -12.24 -13.41 21.81
C THR A 593 -11.90 -14.68 21.01
N PRO A 594 -10.65 -14.85 20.53
CA PRO A 594 -10.24 -16.07 19.83
C PRO A 594 -10.29 -17.32 20.71
N VAL A 595 -10.52 -18.48 20.08
CA VAL A 595 -10.33 -19.79 20.74
C VAL A 595 -8.84 -20.11 20.82
N LYS A 596 -8.44 -20.87 21.86
CA LYS A 596 -7.04 -21.21 22.07
C LYS A 596 -6.83 -22.56 22.76
N ILE A 597 -5.65 -23.13 22.54
CA ILE A 597 -5.14 -24.29 23.27
C ILE A 597 -3.67 -24.10 23.61
N ASP A 598 -3.18 -24.81 24.63
CA ASP A 598 -1.75 -25.07 24.75
C ASP A 598 -1.39 -26.30 23.91
N TYR A 599 -0.17 -26.34 23.35
CA TYR A 599 0.34 -27.42 22.52
C TYR A 599 1.85 -27.56 22.71
N LYS A 600 2.33 -28.58 23.43
CA LYS A 600 3.77 -28.89 23.60
C LYS A 600 4.68 -27.68 23.90
N GLY A 601 4.26 -26.77 24.79
CA GLY A 601 5.03 -25.58 25.17
C GLY A 601 4.76 -24.33 24.31
N PHE A 602 3.88 -24.44 23.33
CA PHE A 602 3.30 -23.34 22.57
C PHE A 602 1.87 -23.06 23.00
N ARG A 603 1.37 -21.90 22.62
CA ARG A 603 -0.05 -21.56 22.68
C ARG A 603 -0.53 -21.22 21.28
N LEU A 604 -1.60 -21.88 20.86
CA LEU A 604 -2.19 -21.71 19.53
C LEU A 604 -3.50 -20.95 19.68
N TYR A 605 -3.72 -19.97 18.81
CA TYR A 605 -4.93 -19.15 18.75
C TYR A 605 -5.56 -19.27 17.37
N SER A 606 -6.89 -19.22 17.31
CA SER A 606 -7.66 -19.27 16.07
C SER A 606 -9.02 -18.58 16.23
N CYS A 607 -9.66 -18.21 15.11
CA CYS A 607 -11.05 -17.74 15.13
C CYS A 607 -12.02 -18.87 15.55
N GLY A 608 -13.02 -18.54 16.38
CA GLY A 608 -14.12 -19.44 16.71
C GLY A 608 -15.23 -19.44 15.65
N ALA A 609 -16.32 -20.15 15.91
CA ALA A 609 -17.48 -20.23 15.03
C ALA A 609 -18.06 -18.83 14.68
N PRO A 610 -18.52 -18.61 13.44
CA PRO A 610 -18.75 -19.62 12.38
C PRO A 610 -17.51 -20.02 11.55
N ALA A 611 -16.29 -19.57 11.91
CA ALA A 611 -15.05 -20.11 11.35
C ALA A 611 -14.73 -21.51 11.92
N SER A 612 -13.77 -22.22 11.32
CA SER A 612 -13.42 -23.62 11.68
C SER A 612 -12.18 -23.76 12.55
N GLY A 613 -11.72 -22.68 13.19
CA GLY A 613 -10.53 -22.70 14.05
C GLY A 613 -10.59 -23.71 15.20
N ALA A 614 -11.73 -23.79 15.89
CA ALA A 614 -11.93 -24.75 16.97
C ALA A 614 -11.80 -26.21 16.49
N VAL A 615 -12.14 -26.50 15.23
CA VAL A 615 -11.96 -27.83 14.63
C VAL A 615 -10.48 -28.15 14.47
N ALA A 616 -9.71 -27.24 13.87
CA ALA A 616 -8.27 -27.45 13.70
C ALA A 616 -7.54 -27.57 15.04
N LEU A 617 -7.85 -26.71 16.01
CA LEU A 617 -7.26 -26.79 17.35
C LEU A 617 -7.66 -28.08 18.08
N SER A 618 -8.87 -28.60 17.89
CA SER A 618 -9.27 -29.91 18.43
C SER A 618 -8.41 -31.05 17.86
N VAL A 619 -8.14 -31.04 16.55
CA VAL A 619 -7.23 -32.01 15.91
C VAL A 619 -5.82 -31.88 16.48
N MET A 620 -5.28 -30.67 16.59
CA MET A 620 -3.97 -30.43 17.22
C MET A 620 -3.95 -31.00 18.65
N ARG A 621 -4.97 -30.73 19.47
CA ARG A 621 -5.06 -31.26 20.84
C ARG A 621 -5.08 -32.80 20.90
N VAL A 622 -5.78 -33.44 19.96
CA VAL A 622 -5.76 -34.91 19.80
C VAL A 622 -4.38 -35.38 19.39
N LEU A 623 -3.62 -34.66 18.57
CA LEU A 623 -2.28 -35.09 18.15
C LEU A 623 -1.20 -34.85 19.22
N GLU A 624 -1.39 -33.87 20.11
CA GLU A 624 -0.42 -33.43 21.13
C GLU A 624 0.19 -34.58 21.97
N GLY A 625 -0.64 -35.53 22.42
CA GLY A 625 -0.20 -36.64 23.28
C GLY A 625 0.48 -37.81 22.56
N TYR A 626 0.68 -37.77 21.24
CA TYR A 626 1.52 -38.74 20.54
C TYR A 626 3.00 -38.32 20.60
N GLN A 627 3.82 -39.18 21.20
CA GLN A 627 5.28 -39.01 21.23
C GLN A 627 5.87 -39.26 19.84
N ASP A 628 6.96 -38.57 19.52
CA ASP A 628 7.69 -38.67 18.25
C ASP A 628 6.82 -38.47 17.00
N PHE A 629 5.73 -37.70 17.08
CA PHE A 629 4.84 -37.42 15.96
C PHE A 629 5.60 -36.70 14.83
N GLY A 630 5.41 -37.13 13.59
CA GLY A 630 6.04 -36.53 12.40
C GLY A 630 7.54 -36.83 12.24
N GLN A 631 8.15 -37.59 13.14
CA GLN A 631 9.54 -38.03 13.02
C GLN A 631 9.70 -39.07 11.90
N ARG A 632 10.89 -39.14 11.28
CA ARG A 632 11.13 -40.02 10.11
C ARG A 632 10.76 -41.49 10.35
N HIS A 633 11.00 -42.01 11.54
CA HIS A 633 10.73 -43.41 11.87
C HIS A 633 9.25 -43.71 12.20
N THR A 634 8.44 -42.66 12.45
CA THR A 634 7.00 -42.76 12.74
C THR A 634 6.13 -42.14 11.66
N ILE A 635 6.70 -41.67 10.55
CA ILE A 635 5.99 -40.84 9.57
C ILE A 635 4.71 -41.50 9.06
N ASN A 636 4.77 -42.77 8.67
CA ASN A 636 3.60 -43.53 8.20
C ASN A 636 2.49 -43.62 9.26
N LEU A 637 2.87 -43.90 10.52
CA LEU A 637 1.90 -43.98 11.61
C LEU A 637 1.36 -42.58 11.99
N SER A 638 2.18 -41.55 11.87
CA SER A 638 1.78 -40.16 12.13
C SER A 638 0.78 -39.68 11.07
N THR A 639 1.01 -40.00 9.79
CA THR A 639 0.07 -39.73 8.69
C THR A 639 -1.28 -40.41 8.94
N HIS A 640 -1.28 -41.66 9.38
CA HIS A 640 -2.50 -42.36 9.76
C HIS A 640 -3.24 -41.67 10.92
N ARG A 641 -2.53 -41.33 11.99
CA ARG A 641 -3.13 -40.67 13.16
C ARG A 641 -3.62 -39.25 12.83
N LEU A 642 -2.93 -38.54 11.96
CA LEU A 642 -3.35 -37.24 11.44
C LEU A 642 -4.70 -37.35 10.75
N ASP A 643 -4.83 -38.30 9.82
CA ASP A 643 -6.07 -38.52 9.08
C ASP A 643 -7.23 -38.92 10.00
N GLU A 644 -7.01 -39.88 10.90
CA GLU A 644 -8.01 -40.29 11.90
C GLU A 644 -8.45 -39.15 12.81
N ALA A 645 -7.52 -38.34 13.31
CA ALA A 645 -7.83 -37.18 14.14
C ALA A 645 -8.59 -36.11 13.35
N THR A 646 -8.22 -35.90 12.09
CA THR A 646 -8.91 -34.99 11.17
C THR A 646 -10.36 -35.42 10.95
N ARG A 647 -10.61 -36.71 10.71
CA ARG A 647 -11.97 -37.28 10.56
C ARG A 647 -12.83 -37.04 11.81
N PHE A 648 -12.27 -37.18 13.01
CA PHE A 648 -12.96 -36.80 14.26
C PHE A 648 -13.23 -35.29 14.36
N GLY A 649 -12.30 -34.45 13.91
CA GLY A 649 -12.47 -33.00 13.83
C GLY A 649 -13.64 -32.61 12.93
N TYR A 650 -13.66 -33.09 11.68
CA TYR A 650 -14.75 -32.81 10.74
C TYR A 650 -16.10 -33.37 11.22
N GLY A 651 -16.11 -34.53 11.89
CA GLY A 651 -17.31 -35.04 12.53
C GLY A 651 -17.91 -34.11 13.60
N LYS A 652 -17.08 -33.25 14.23
CA LYS A 652 -17.56 -32.19 15.14
C LYS A 652 -17.91 -30.87 14.47
N ARG A 653 -17.37 -30.63 13.27
CA ARG A 653 -17.63 -29.41 12.50
C ARG A 653 -19.12 -29.24 12.18
N ALA A 654 -19.82 -30.34 11.87
CA ALA A 654 -21.21 -30.30 11.44
C ALA A 654 -22.18 -29.77 12.52
N SER A 655 -21.80 -29.82 13.80
CA SER A 655 -22.59 -29.26 14.90
C SER A 655 -22.29 -27.79 15.20
N LEU A 656 -21.30 -27.19 14.52
CA LEU A 656 -21.03 -25.76 14.61
C LEU A 656 -21.99 -24.96 13.73
N GLY A 657 -22.23 -23.71 14.11
CA GLY A 657 -23.05 -22.75 13.38
C GLY A 657 -22.80 -21.34 13.89
N ASP A 658 -23.51 -20.37 13.30
CA ASP A 658 -23.48 -18.98 13.77
C ASP A 658 -23.90 -18.89 15.26
N PRO A 659 -23.02 -18.41 16.17
CA PRO A 659 -23.32 -18.31 17.61
C PRO A 659 -24.52 -17.41 17.95
N ASP A 660 -24.89 -16.49 17.06
CA ASP A 660 -26.07 -15.63 17.28
C ASP A 660 -27.39 -16.40 17.04
N PHE A 661 -27.32 -17.57 16.41
CA PHE A 661 -28.48 -18.39 16.02
C PHE A 661 -28.45 -19.81 16.60
N VAL A 662 -27.28 -20.34 16.94
CA VAL A 662 -27.11 -21.67 17.52
C VAL A 662 -26.67 -21.54 18.98
N HIS A 663 -27.51 -22.00 19.89
CA HIS A 663 -27.26 -21.86 21.33
C HIS A 663 -26.14 -22.78 21.80
N GLY A 664 -25.30 -22.28 22.71
CA GLY A 664 -24.28 -23.07 23.40
C GLY A 664 -22.98 -23.30 22.64
N ILE A 665 -22.78 -22.65 21.48
CA ILE A 665 -21.56 -22.79 20.68
C ILE A 665 -20.26 -22.55 21.48
N PRO A 666 -20.13 -21.49 22.33
CA PRO A 666 -18.92 -21.31 23.13
C PRO A 666 -18.63 -22.48 24.09
N VAL A 667 -19.68 -23.08 24.66
CA VAL A 667 -19.55 -24.25 25.55
C VAL A 667 -19.15 -25.50 24.75
N TYR A 668 -19.71 -25.66 23.55
CA TYR A 668 -19.37 -26.75 22.64
C TYR A 668 -17.90 -26.66 22.19
N GLU A 669 -17.44 -25.48 21.76
CA GLU A 669 -16.04 -25.24 21.39
C GLU A 669 -15.10 -25.52 22.56
N ALA A 670 -15.40 -25.00 23.77
CA ALA A 670 -14.62 -25.32 24.97
C ALA A 670 -14.61 -26.82 25.31
N GLY A 671 -15.70 -27.53 24.99
CA GLY A 671 -15.82 -28.98 25.13
C GLY A 671 -14.87 -29.76 24.23
N ILE A 672 -14.83 -29.44 22.93
CA ILE A 672 -13.99 -30.15 21.95
C ILE A 672 -12.51 -29.74 22.00
N LEU A 673 -12.17 -28.64 22.68
CA LEU A 673 -10.80 -28.15 22.85
C LEU A 673 -10.13 -28.62 24.15
N ASN A 674 -10.88 -29.21 25.09
CA ASN A 674 -10.32 -29.62 26.37
C ASN A 674 -9.51 -30.93 26.29
N GLN A 675 -8.62 -31.13 27.27
CA GLN A 675 -7.75 -32.31 27.34
C GLN A 675 -8.55 -33.63 27.42
N THR A 676 -9.63 -33.66 28.20
CA THR A 676 -10.44 -34.87 28.42
C THR A 676 -11.03 -35.38 27.11
N TYR A 677 -11.58 -34.49 26.29
CA TYR A 677 -12.11 -34.82 24.97
C TYR A 677 -11.01 -35.35 24.05
N ALA A 678 -9.84 -34.69 24.04
CA ALA A 678 -8.71 -35.12 23.24
C ALA A 678 -8.22 -36.52 23.62
N ASP A 679 -8.14 -36.84 24.92
CA ASP A 679 -7.72 -38.16 25.40
C ASP A 679 -8.74 -39.25 25.09
N GLN A 680 -10.04 -38.94 25.22
CA GLN A 680 -11.12 -39.85 24.83
C GLN A 680 -11.08 -40.14 23.33
N THR A 681 -10.90 -39.12 22.50
CA THR A 681 -10.83 -39.25 21.05
C THR A 681 -9.59 -40.05 20.65
N ARG A 682 -8.43 -39.73 21.23
CA ARG A 682 -7.18 -40.47 21.04
C ARG A 682 -7.33 -41.95 21.40
N GLY A 683 -8.03 -42.27 22.50
CA GLY A 683 -8.31 -43.65 22.91
C GLY A 683 -9.19 -44.44 21.93
N ARG A 684 -9.87 -43.77 20.99
CA ARG A 684 -10.66 -44.40 19.92
C ARG A 684 -9.89 -44.60 18.63
N ILE A 685 -8.79 -43.86 18.42
CA ILE A 685 -7.94 -44.00 17.23
C ILE A 685 -7.19 -45.33 17.31
N SER A 686 -7.40 -46.20 16.31
CA SER A 686 -6.75 -47.49 16.21
C SER A 686 -5.50 -47.37 15.35
N ASP A 687 -4.32 -47.66 15.90
CA ASP A 687 -3.07 -47.73 15.12
C ASP A 687 -3.03 -48.91 14.11
N LYS A 688 -4.15 -49.56 13.78
CA LYS A 688 -4.20 -50.74 12.91
C LYS A 688 -5.24 -50.68 11.81
N HIS A 689 -6.22 -49.79 11.89
CA HIS A 689 -7.25 -49.63 10.87
C HIS A 689 -8.00 -48.32 11.05
N THR A 690 -8.57 -47.79 9.96
CA THR A 690 -9.61 -46.75 10.00
C THR A 690 -10.96 -47.30 10.48
N LEU A 691 -11.81 -46.45 11.04
CA LEU A 691 -13.14 -46.79 11.54
C LEU A 691 -14.22 -46.54 10.47
N ASN A 692 -15.46 -46.94 10.75
CA ASN A 692 -16.58 -46.59 9.89
C ASN A 692 -16.93 -45.10 10.06
N VAL A 693 -17.49 -44.46 9.03
CA VAL A 693 -17.84 -43.03 9.06
C VAL A 693 -18.74 -42.68 10.27
N SER A 694 -19.70 -43.56 10.59
CA SER A 694 -20.62 -43.40 11.73
C SER A 694 -19.92 -43.36 13.10
N ASP A 695 -18.67 -43.83 13.19
CA ASP A 695 -17.90 -43.73 14.43
C ASP A 695 -17.36 -42.30 14.63
N TYR A 696 -17.08 -41.54 13.56
CA TYR A 696 -16.59 -40.16 13.66
C TYR A 696 -17.72 -39.16 13.84
N ASP A 697 -18.82 -39.35 13.10
CA ASP A 697 -20.04 -38.57 13.21
C ASP A 697 -21.26 -39.49 13.42
N PRO A 698 -21.66 -39.74 14.68
CA PRO A 698 -22.82 -40.57 14.98
C PRO A 698 -24.16 -39.90 14.64
N ASP A 699 -24.19 -38.57 14.49
CA ASP A 699 -25.42 -37.83 14.20
C ASP A 699 -25.73 -37.82 12.69
N GLY A 700 -24.73 -38.08 11.86
CA GLY A 700 -24.91 -38.32 10.42
C GLY A 700 -25.18 -37.04 9.62
N PHE A 701 -24.54 -35.93 10.00
CA PHE A 701 -24.68 -34.64 9.34
C PHE A 701 -23.61 -34.43 8.27
N GLU A 702 -23.99 -33.81 7.15
CA GLU A 702 -23.04 -33.51 6.08
C GLU A 702 -22.16 -32.31 6.42
N SER A 703 -20.91 -32.35 5.96
CA SER A 703 -20.03 -31.19 5.88
C SER A 703 -20.01 -30.68 4.44
N HIS A 704 -20.34 -29.39 4.25
CA HIS A 704 -20.33 -28.76 2.93
C HIS A 704 -18.90 -28.57 2.40
N GLU A 705 -18.74 -28.75 1.09
CA GLU A 705 -17.53 -28.43 0.35
C GLU A 705 -17.68 -27.04 -0.25
N ASN A 706 -16.73 -26.17 0.05
CA ASN A 706 -16.72 -24.78 -0.41
C ASN A 706 -15.43 -24.59 -1.22
N HIS A 707 -15.32 -23.53 -2.02
CA HIS A 707 -14.18 -23.28 -2.92
C HIS A 707 -13.85 -21.78 -2.96
N GLY A 708 -12.68 -21.42 -3.53
CA GLY A 708 -12.28 -20.04 -3.83
C GLY A 708 -12.06 -19.16 -2.59
N THR A 709 -10.83 -18.71 -2.37
CA THR A 709 -10.47 -17.91 -1.19
C THR A 709 -9.08 -17.31 -1.39
N SER A 710 -8.76 -16.25 -0.66
CA SER A 710 -7.44 -15.63 -0.55
C SER A 710 -6.97 -15.63 0.91
N HIS A 711 -5.71 -15.97 1.16
CA HIS A 711 -5.12 -15.85 2.50
C HIS A 711 -3.97 -14.86 2.50
N ILE A 712 -3.90 -14.03 3.56
CA ILE A 712 -2.89 -13.00 3.73
C ILE A 712 -2.41 -13.04 5.18
N VAL A 713 -1.10 -13.01 5.37
CA VAL A 713 -0.47 -12.86 6.69
C VAL A 713 0.46 -11.66 6.69
N THR A 714 0.40 -10.86 7.76
CA THR A 714 1.29 -9.73 7.99
C THR A 714 1.82 -9.74 9.41
N ALA A 715 3.05 -9.26 9.59
CA ALA A 715 3.67 -9.06 10.89
C ALA A 715 4.64 -7.88 10.83
N ASP A 716 4.83 -7.17 11.94
CA ASP A 716 5.79 -6.08 12.03
C ASP A 716 6.67 -6.16 13.28
N ALA A 717 7.68 -5.30 13.33
CA ALA A 717 8.64 -5.20 14.42
C ALA A 717 8.03 -4.86 15.79
N SER A 718 6.82 -4.31 15.84
CA SER A 718 6.12 -4.03 17.10
C SER A 718 5.57 -5.31 17.76
N GLY A 719 5.56 -6.42 17.03
CA GLY A 719 4.92 -7.67 17.42
C GLY A 719 3.44 -7.72 17.07
N MET A 720 2.91 -6.74 16.33
CA MET A 720 1.59 -6.84 15.72
C MET A 720 1.64 -7.89 14.61
N ALA A 721 0.59 -8.69 14.52
CA ALA A 721 0.44 -9.71 13.51
C ALA A 721 -1.02 -9.90 13.15
N ILE A 722 -1.30 -10.14 11.87
CA ILE A 722 -2.66 -10.42 11.39
C ILE A 722 -2.63 -11.59 10.42
N SER A 723 -3.56 -12.53 10.61
CA SER A 723 -3.82 -13.63 9.69
C SER A 723 -5.26 -13.50 9.23
N MET A 724 -5.44 -13.19 7.95
CA MET A 724 -6.75 -12.91 7.38
C MET A 724 -7.02 -13.80 6.18
N THR A 725 -8.25 -14.29 6.13
CA THR A 725 -8.77 -14.97 4.97
C THR A 725 -9.98 -14.22 4.46
N THR A 726 -9.96 -13.84 3.19
CA THR A 726 -11.03 -13.12 2.50
C THR A 726 -11.49 -13.92 1.28
N THR A 727 -12.78 -13.81 0.93
CA THR A 727 -13.36 -14.56 -0.18
C THR A 727 -14.59 -13.91 -0.80
N VAL A 728 -14.87 -14.25 -2.06
CA VAL A 728 -16.20 -14.12 -2.70
C VAL A 728 -16.91 -15.48 -2.84
N ASN A 729 -16.48 -16.46 -2.04
CA ASN A 729 -16.70 -17.90 -2.17
C ASN A 729 -16.13 -18.46 -3.49
N ILE A 730 -16.93 -19.05 -4.39
CA ILE A 730 -16.36 -19.75 -5.54
C ILE A 730 -15.74 -18.77 -6.55
N PHE A 731 -15.04 -19.31 -7.56
CA PHE A 731 -14.44 -18.46 -8.57
C PHE A 731 -15.46 -17.57 -9.30
N PHE A 732 -15.26 -16.26 -9.19
CA PHE A 732 -16.14 -15.17 -9.66
C PHE A 732 -17.51 -15.09 -8.95
N GLY A 733 -17.60 -15.68 -7.75
CA GLY A 733 -18.78 -15.64 -6.88
C GLY A 733 -20.07 -16.01 -7.61
N SER A 734 -21.11 -15.19 -7.44
CA SER A 734 -22.43 -15.43 -8.02
C SER A 734 -22.51 -15.22 -9.53
N ARG A 735 -21.37 -14.90 -10.17
CA ARG A 735 -21.28 -14.42 -11.57
C ARG A 735 -22.08 -13.15 -11.83
N VAL A 736 -22.34 -12.37 -10.79
CA VAL A 736 -22.90 -11.02 -10.90
C VAL A 736 -21.77 -10.01 -10.72
N MET A 737 -21.47 -9.26 -11.79
CA MET A 737 -20.67 -8.05 -11.69
C MET A 737 -21.61 -6.84 -11.76
N VAL A 738 -21.48 -5.92 -10.82
CA VAL A 738 -22.23 -4.66 -10.81
C VAL A 738 -21.73 -3.78 -11.97
N PRO A 739 -22.58 -3.46 -12.97
CA PRO A 739 -22.13 -2.82 -14.21
C PRO A 739 -21.41 -1.50 -14.02
N GLU A 740 -21.88 -0.66 -13.09
CA GLU A 740 -21.36 0.69 -12.87
C GLU A 740 -20.03 0.69 -12.11
N THR A 741 -19.80 -0.31 -11.26
CA THR A 741 -18.70 -0.30 -10.27
C THR A 741 -17.63 -1.35 -10.56
N GLY A 742 -17.91 -2.38 -11.36
CA GLY A 742 -16.99 -3.49 -11.61
C GLY A 742 -16.76 -4.39 -10.39
N VAL A 743 -17.59 -4.26 -9.34
CA VAL A 743 -17.57 -5.12 -8.15
C VAL A 743 -18.20 -6.46 -8.51
N ILE A 744 -17.50 -7.55 -8.17
CA ILE A 744 -17.98 -8.93 -8.32
C ILE A 744 -18.61 -9.35 -7.00
N MET A 745 -19.85 -9.85 -7.06
CA MET A 745 -20.62 -10.25 -5.89
C MET A 745 -20.34 -11.70 -5.51
N ASN A 746 -20.27 -11.98 -4.20
CA ASN A 746 -20.10 -13.33 -3.66
C ASN A 746 -21.29 -14.26 -3.99
N ASP A 747 -21.07 -15.57 -3.87
CA ASP A 747 -22.10 -16.60 -3.76
C ASP A 747 -22.10 -17.28 -2.39
N GLU A 748 -21.91 -16.50 -1.33
CA GLU A 748 -21.72 -17.00 0.03
C GLU A 748 -22.96 -17.71 0.60
N MET A 749 -24.14 -17.51 0.00
CA MET A 749 -25.36 -18.23 0.36
C MET A 749 -25.27 -19.74 0.04
N ALA A 750 -24.36 -20.16 -0.85
CA ALA A 750 -24.08 -21.56 -1.17
C ALA A 750 -23.56 -22.36 0.04
N ASP A 751 -22.95 -21.68 1.01
CA ASP A 751 -22.37 -22.30 2.19
C ASP A 751 -23.41 -22.72 3.24
N PHE A 752 -24.68 -22.30 3.09
CA PHE A 752 -25.77 -22.76 3.94
C PHE A 752 -26.26 -24.15 3.54
N SER A 753 -26.60 -24.96 4.54
CA SER A 753 -27.21 -26.26 4.31
C SER A 753 -28.66 -26.11 3.82
N VAL A 754 -29.03 -26.90 2.80
CA VAL A 754 -30.39 -26.89 2.21
C VAL A 754 -31.22 -28.05 2.76
N PRO A 755 -32.34 -27.81 3.46
CA PRO A 755 -33.10 -28.88 4.10
C PRO A 755 -33.61 -29.97 3.15
N ASN A 756 -33.48 -31.22 3.59
CA ASN A 756 -33.89 -32.43 2.87
C ASN A 756 -33.15 -32.69 1.53
N ILE A 757 -32.02 -32.01 1.29
CA ILE A 757 -31.11 -32.35 0.21
C ILE A 757 -29.91 -33.04 0.84
N SER A 758 -29.94 -34.37 0.88
CA SER A 758 -28.81 -35.16 1.35
C SER A 758 -27.71 -35.21 0.30
N ASN A 759 -26.44 -35.20 0.73
CA ASN A 759 -25.33 -35.56 -0.13
C ASN A 759 -25.48 -37.00 -0.70
N VAL A 760 -24.62 -37.34 -1.66
CA VAL A 760 -24.65 -38.64 -2.38
C VAL A 760 -24.43 -39.88 -1.49
N PHE A 761 -24.09 -39.70 -0.20
CA PHE A 761 -23.90 -40.77 0.78
C PHE A 761 -25.05 -40.89 1.79
N GLY A 762 -26.12 -40.08 1.64
CA GLY A 762 -27.32 -40.15 2.46
C GLY A 762 -27.24 -39.40 3.80
N TYR A 763 -26.24 -38.53 3.99
CA TYR A 763 -26.12 -37.71 5.20
C TYR A 763 -27.10 -36.54 5.15
N TYR A 764 -27.55 -36.10 6.32
CA TYR A 764 -28.54 -35.02 6.41
C TYR A 764 -27.87 -33.65 6.45
N PRO A 765 -28.48 -32.63 5.81
CA PRO A 765 -28.00 -31.27 5.89
C PRO A 765 -28.04 -30.77 7.34
N SER A 766 -26.95 -30.12 7.82
CA SER A 766 -26.84 -29.71 9.22
C SER A 766 -27.88 -28.62 9.58
N PRO A 767 -28.77 -28.87 10.56
CA PRO A 767 -29.71 -27.84 11.01
C PRO A 767 -29.05 -26.60 11.61
N ALA A 768 -27.87 -26.78 12.20
CA ALA A 768 -27.07 -25.68 12.77
C ALA A 768 -26.66 -24.67 11.69
N ASN A 769 -26.61 -25.09 10.42
CA ASN A 769 -26.20 -24.28 9.28
C ASN A 769 -27.33 -24.07 8.25
N TYR A 770 -28.60 -24.17 8.63
CA TYR A 770 -29.70 -23.78 7.75
C TYR A 770 -29.78 -22.25 7.57
N VAL A 771 -30.28 -21.83 6.40
CA VAL A 771 -30.52 -20.41 6.06
C VAL A 771 -31.49 -19.77 7.05
N ARG A 772 -31.15 -18.57 7.53
CA ARG A 772 -32.01 -17.68 8.33
C ARG A 772 -31.72 -16.23 7.96
N PRO A 773 -32.68 -15.30 8.08
CA PRO A 773 -32.42 -13.88 7.92
C PRO A 773 -31.25 -13.41 8.79
N ASN A 774 -30.33 -12.63 8.23
CA ASN A 774 -29.18 -12.00 8.90
C ASN A 774 -28.14 -12.97 9.49
N LYS A 775 -28.29 -14.28 9.26
CA LYS A 775 -27.36 -15.30 9.75
C LYS A 775 -26.11 -15.36 8.89
N ARG A 776 -24.98 -15.76 9.48
CA ARG A 776 -23.73 -16.11 8.79
C ARG A 776 -23.65 -17.61 8.50
N SER A 777 -23.16 -17.96 7.32
CA SER A 777 -22.90 -19.36 6.97
C SER A 777 -21.65 -19.89 7.68
N MET A 778 -21.60 -21.20 7.90
CA MET A 778 -20.38 -21.86 8.38
C MET A 778 -19.25 -21.73 7.36
N SER A 779 -18.03 -21.50 7.83
CA SER A 779 -16.84 -21.35 7.00
C SER A 779 -15.76 -22.35 7.38
N SER A 780 -14.92 -22.72 6.42
CA SER A 780 -13.71 -23.54 6.63
C SER A 780 -12.48 -22.70 6.96
N ILE A 781 -12.61 -21.37 6.96
CA ILE A 781 -11.54 -20.43 7.30
C ILE A 781 -10.96 -20.75 8.69
N THR A 782 -9.63 -20.88 8.76
CA THR A 782 -8.91 -21.36 9.95
C THR A 782 -7.52 -20.69 10.06
N PRO A 783 -7.45 -19.40 10.41
CA PRO A 783 -6.16 -18.76 10.69
C PRO A 783 -5.58 -19.28 12.02
N ILE A 784 -4.30 -19.64 12.06
CA ILE A 784 -3.61 -20.02 13.31
C ILE A 784 -2.44 -19.07 13.58
N MET A 785 -2.40 -18.54 14.80
CA MET A 785 -1.20 -17.91 15.37
C MET A 785 -0.63 -18.77 16.48
N VAL A 786 0.70 -18.83 16.52
CA VAL A 786 1.46 -19.60 17.49
C VAL A 786 2.32 -18.66 18.33
N GLU A 787 2.19 -18.73 19.64
CA GLU A 787 3.09 -18.11 20.61
C GLU A 787 3.89 -19.17 21.36
N PHE A 788 5.10 -18.81 21.78
CA PHE A 788 5.78 -19.50 22.86
C PHE A 788 5.01 -19.32 24.18
N ALA A 789 5.19 -20.23 25.14
CA ALA A 789 4.55 -20.13 26.46
C ALA A 789 4.84 -18.81 27.21
N ASN A 790 5.94 -18.13 26.89
CA ASN A 790 6.31 -16.82 27.44
C ASN A 790 5.56 -15.62 26.78
N GLY A 791 4.71 -15.87 25.78
CA GLY A 791 3.94 -14.85 25.05
C GLY A 791 4.64 -14.24 23.84
N THR A 792 5.84 -14.70 23.48
CA THR A 792 6.52 -14.27 22.26
C THR A 792 5.88 -14.92 21.03
N LEU A 793 5.54 -14.12 20.02
CA LEU A 793 5.01 -14.61 18.74
C LEU A 793 6.05 -15.47 18.02
N PHE A 794 5.63 -16.63 17.53
CA PHE A 794 6.50 -17.60 16.86
C PHE A 794 6.14 -17.80 15.39
N ALA A 795 4.84 -17.99 15.08
CA ALA A 795 4.39 -18.21 13.72
C ALA A 795 2.97 -17.72 13.49
N ILE A 796 2.68 -17.35 12.25
CA ILE A 796 1.38 -16.88 11.76
C ILE A 796 1.13 -17.63 10.46
N LEU A 797 0.00 -18.28 10.32
CA LEU A 797 -0.30 -19.05 9.12
C LEU A 797 -1.80 -19.18 8.88
N GLY A 798 -2.12 -19.44 7.62
CA GLY A 798 -3.43 -19.90 7.22
C GLY A 798 -3.43 -20.37 5.78
N ALA A 799 -4.62 -20.58 5.23
CA ALA A 799 -4.76 -21.10 3.88
C ALA A 799 -6.05 -20.63 3.19
N SER A 800 -6.03 -20.76 1.87
CA SER A 800 -7.16 -20.74 0.95
C SER A 800 -7.36 -22.14 0.32
N GLY A 801 -8.52 -22.36 -0.30
CA GLY A 801 -8.88 -23.66 -0.89
C GLY A 801 -10.13 -24.30 -0.26
N GLY A 802 -11.05 -23.47 0.26
CA GLY A 802 -12.35 -23.93 0.70
C GLY A 802 -12.30 -24.96 1.83
N SER A 803 -12.95 -26.11 1.67
CA SER A 803 -12.95 -27.13 2.73
C SER A 803 -11.56 -27.69 3.06
N ARG A 804 -10.59 -27.56 2.15
CA ARG A 804 -9.20 -28.01 2.35
C ARG A 804 -8.39 -27.12 3.30
N ILE A 805 -8.88 -25.93 3.63
CA ILE A 805 -8.20 -24.96 4.50
C ILE A 805 -7.81 -25.60 5.84
N ILE A 806 -8.74 -26.30 6.50
CA ILE A 806 -8.53 -26.89 7.82
C ILE A 806 -7.35 -27.88 7.79
N THR A 807 -7.36 -28.83 6.84
CA THR A 807 -6.29 -29.83 6.71
C THR A 807 -4.95 -29.22 6.33
N THR A 808 -4.95 -28.18 5.49
CA THR A 808 -3.74 -27.50 5.06
C THR A 808 -3.10 -26.75 6.22
N VAL A 809 -3.89 -26.01 7.00
CA VAL A 809 -3.42 -25.28 8.18
C VAL A 809 -2.85 -26.24 9.23
N ILE A 810 -3.55 -27.35 9.53
CA ILE A 810 -3.07 -28.36 10.49
C ILE A 810 -1.72 -28.92 10.05
N GLN A 811 -1.60 -29.34 8.79
CA GLN A 811 -0.34 -29.90 8.27
C GLN A 811 0.80 -28.89 8.28
N THR A 812 0.55 -27.64 7.88
CA THR A 812 1.55 -26.57 7.94
C THR A 812 2.00 -26.31 9.38
N ALA A 813 1.05 -26.21 10.33
CA ALA A 813 1.37 -26.04 11.74
C ALA A 813 2.20 -27.21 12.29
N LEU A 814 1.83 -28.46 12.00
CA LEU A 814 2.59 -29.64 12.42
C LEU A 814 3.99 -29.70 11.81
N ASN A 815 4.15 -29.32 10.54
CA ASN A 815 5.46 -29.25 9.90
C ASN A 815 6.38 -28.24 10.61
N ILE A 816 5.85 -27.08 11.01
CA ILE A 816 6.61 -26.08 11.76
C ILE A 816 6.90 -26.57 13.18
N LEU A 817 5.89 -27.06 13.91
CA LEU A 817 5.99 -27.33 15.35
C LEU A 817 6.62 -28.69 15.70
N GLU A 818 6.33 -29.75 14.94
CA GLU A 818 6.80 -31.11 15.23
C GLU A 818 8.07 -31.46 14.46
N ARG A 819 8.24 -30.88 13.26
CA ARG A 819 9.38 -31.18 12.38
C ARG A 819 10.40 -30.04 12.32
N ASN A 820 10.17 -28.95 13.06
CA ASN A 820 11.05 -27.77 13.14
C ASN A 820 11.41 -27.19 11.76
N MET A 821 10.46 -27.25 10.82
CA MET A 821 10.67 -26.77 9.45
C MET A 821 10.57 -25.25 9.39
N THR A 822 11.34 -24.64 8.49
CA THR A 822 11.11 -23.26 8.04
C THR A 822 9.74 -23.15 7.36
N VAL A 823 9.21 -21.93 7.22
CA VAL A 823 7.93 -21.73 6.50
C VAL A 823 8.01 -22.19 5.04
N HIS A 824 9.15 -21.98 4.37
CA HIS A 824 9.34 -22.45 2.99
C HIS A 824 9.31 -23.99 2.90
N GLU A 825 9.99 -24.68 3.81
CA GLU A 825 10.00 -26.15 3.84
C GLU A 825 8.62 -26.71 4.18
N ALA A 826 7.93 -26.10 5.14
CA ALA A 826 6.61 -26.51 5.62
C ALA A 826 5.55 -26.39 4.53
N LEU A 827 5.50 -25.27 3.80
CA LEU A 827 4.55 -25.04 2.72
C LEU A 827 4.79 -25.99 1.53
N LYS A 828 6.06 -26.32 1.27
CA LYS A 828 6.45 -27.23 0.16
C LYS A 828 6.09 -28.69 0.40
N GLN A 829 5.83 -29.12 1.63
CA GLN A 829 5.47 -30.52 1.89
C GLN A 829 4.18 -30.91 1.13
N PRO A 830 4.12 -32.12 0.56
CA PRO A 830 2.89 -32.62 -0.06
C PRO A 830 1.81 -32.82 1.00
N ARG A 831 0.54 -32.62 0.62
CA ARG A 831 -0.59 -32.60 1.56
C ARG A 831 -1.56 -33.75 1.32
N LEU A 832 -2.19 -34.19 2.41
CA LEU A 832 -3.39 -35.00 2.37
C LEU A 832 -4.62 -34.17 2.71
N HIS A 833 -5.80 -34.62 2.30
CA HIS A 833 -7.07 -34.03 2.70
C HIS A 833 -8.15 -35.11 2.81
N ASP A 834 -8.80 -35.13 3.98
CA ASP A 834 -10.00 -35.89 4.30
C ASP A 834 -10.92 -34.96 5.09
N GLN A 835 -12.17 -34.83 4.64
CA GLN A 835 -13.21 -34.00 5.25
C GLN A 835 -14.38 -34.85 5.75
N LEU A 836 -14.09 -36.11 6.12
CA LEU A 836 -14.99 -37.19 6.48
C LEU A 836 -15.85 -37.73 5.33
N LEU A 837 -16.45 -36.85 4.52
CA LEU A 837 -17.28 -37.21 3.37
C LEU A 837 -16.93 -36.40 2.10
N PRO A 838 -16.80 -37.03 0.91
CA PRO A 838 -16.83 -38.47 0.65
C PRO A 838 -15.84 -39.27 1.51
N ASN A 839 -16.15 -40.55 1.81
CA ASN A 839 -15.31 -41.39 2.66
C ASN A 839 -14.03 -41.81 1.91
N GLN A 840 -13.12 -40.87 1.77
CA GLN A 840 -11.85 -41.00 1.09
C GLN A 840 -10.86 -39.98 1.65
N VAL A 841 -9.59 -40.37 1.64
CA VAL A 841 -8.47 -39.47 1.83
C VAL A 841 -7.84 -39.20 0.46
N SER A 842 -7.64 -37.93 0.15
CA SER A 842 -6.96 -37.47 -1.07
C SER A 842 -5.52 -37.09 -0.78
N PHE A 843 -4.59 -37.53 -1.62
CA PHE A 843 -3.17 -37.18 -1.54
C PHE A 843 -2.75 -36.38 -2.78
N GLU A 844 -1.92 -35.36 -2.57
CA GLU A 844 -1.24 -34.67 -3.67
C GLU A 844 -0.29 -35.64 -4.40
N TRP A 845 -0.11 -35.47 -5.72
CA TRP A 845 0.72 -36.38 -6.53
C TRP A 845 2.16 -36.60 -6.03
N ASP A 846 2.73 -35.61 -5.34
CA ASP A 846 4.09 -35.67 -4.82
C ASP A 846 4.20 -36.37 -3.44
N TYR A 847 3.09 -36.91 -2.91
CA TYR A 847 3.11 -37.65 -1.65
C TYR A 847 3.88 -38.97 -1.77
N ASP A 848 4.55 -39.38 -0.69
CA ASP A 848 5.35 -40.61 -0.68
C ASP A 848 4.48 -41.87 -0.85
N ASN A 849 4.71 -42.62 -1.94
CA ASN A 849 3.95 -43.84 -2.25
C ASN A 849 4.01 -44.88 -1.13
N SER A 850 5.14 -45.03 -0.42
CA SER A 850 5.26 -46.02 0.65
C SER A 850 4.38 -45.67 1.86
N THR A 851 4.19 -44.38 2.10
CA THR A 851 3.27 -43.86 3.10
C THR A 851 1.83 -44.09 2.68
N VAL A 852 1.48 -43.84 1.42
CA VAL A 852 0.12 -44.08 0.90
C VAL A 852 -0.22 -45.58 0.91
N ASP A 853 0.71 -46.45 0.51
CA ASP A 853 0.53 -47.91 0.60
C ASP A 853 0.30 -48.37 2.05
N TYR A 854 0.99 -47.74 3.01
CA TYR A 854 0.75 -47.98 4.42
C TYR A 854 -0.67 -47.57 4.84
N MET A 855 -1.18 -46.43 4.34
CA MET A 855 -2.56 -46.00 4.59
C MET A 855 -3.58 -47.00 4.02
N VAL A 856 -3.37 -47.48 2.79
CA VAL A 856 -4.21 -48.54 2.18
C VAL A 856 -4.19 -49.81 3.03
N GLY A 857 -3.02 -50.20 3.55
CA GLY A 857 -2.88 -51.35 4.46
C GLY A 857 -3.65 -51.21 5.78
N ARG A 858 -4.17 -50.02 6.09
CA ARG A 858 -5.01 -49.71 7.25
C ARG A 858 -6.48 -49.47 6.89
N GLY A 859 -6.86 -49.73 5.63
CA GLY A 859 -8.24 -49.65 5.18
C GLY A 859 -8.68 -48.27 4.70
N HIS A 860 -7.75 -47.31 4.57
CA HIS A 860 -8.06 -46.00 3.99
C HIS A 860 -8.42 -46.11 2.52
N ASN A 861 -9.51 -45.46 2.12
CA ASN A 861 -9.89 -45.33 0.72
C ASN A 861 -9.13 -44.14 0.11
N VAL A 862 -8.07 -44.43 -0.64
CA VAL A 862 -7.13 -43.40 -1.10
C VAL A 862 -7.46 -42.92 -2.51
N THR A 863 -7.29 -41.62 -2.73
CA THR A 863 -7.38 -40.97 -4.05
C THR A 863 -6.19 -40.04 -4.26
N TRP A 864 -5.83 -39.77 -5.52
CA TRP A 864 -4.72 -38.88 -5.88
C TRP A 864 -5.25 -37.67 -6.65
N GLY A 865 -4.66 -36.50 -6.42
CA GLY A 865 -5.06 -35.27 -7.10
C GLY A 865 -3.99 -34.19 -7.12
N PRO A 866 -4.25 -33.08 -7.84
CA PRO A 866 -3.44 -31.88 -7.73
C PRO A 866 -3.51 -31.33 -6.31
N ALA A 867 -2.59 -30.41 -6.01
CA ALA A 867 -2.81 -29.49 -4.92
C ALA A 867 -4.07 -28.66 -5.15
N GLY A 868 -4.93 -28.62 -4.15
CA GLY A 868 -6.20 -27.90 -4.18
C GLY A 868 -6.31 -26.78 -3.15
N SER A 869 -5.19 -26.37 -2.55
CA SER A 869 -5.15 -25.34 -1.50
C SER A 869 -3.83 -24.59 -1.51
N SER A 870 -3.85 -23.36 -1.01
CA SER A 870 -2.69 -22.50 -0.96
C SER A 870 -2.50 -21.96 0.46
N SER A 871 -1.29 -22.04 1.00
CA SER A 871 -0.98 -21.55 2.35
C SER A 871 0.00 -20.39 2.30
N GLN A 872 -0.17 -19.43 3.21
CA GLN A 872 0.76 -18.33 3.43
C GLN A 872 1.19 -18.36 4.89
N ALA A 873 2.46 -18.13 5.17
CA ALA A 873 2.98 -18.21 6.53
C ALA A 873 4.16 -17.27 6.78
N ILE A 874 4.24 -16.79 8.02
CA ILE A 874 5.37 -16.06 8.59
C ILE A 874 5.84 -16.80 9.85
N ARG A 875 7.15 -16.96 10.02
CA ARG A 875 7.79 -17.45 11.26
C ARG A 875 8.80 -16.42 11.73
N ILE A 876 8.86 -16.20 13.04
CA ILE A 876 9.77 -15.24 13.67
C ILE A 876 10.84 -16.02 14.43
N VAL A 877 12.10 -15.83 14.07
CA VAL A 877 13.24 -16.52 14.69
C VAL A 877 14.31 -15.51 15.05
N ASN A 878 14.64 -15.41 16.34
CA ASN A 878 15.66 -14.48 16.85
C ASN A 878 15.45 -13.01 16.42
N GLY A 879 14.19 -12.58 16.27
CA GLY A 879 13.84 -11.23 15.83
C GLY A 879 13.86 -11.03 14.30
N HIS A 880 14.13 -12.08 13.53
CA HIS A 880 14.08 -12.06 12.06
C HIS A 880 12.79 -12.67 11.55
N PHE A 881 12.23 -12.09 10.49
CA PHE A 881 11.06 -12.62 9.81
C PHE A 881 11.46 -13.60 8.69
N GLU A 882 10.85 -14.79 8.71
CA GLU A 882 10.81 -15.72 7.58
C GLU A 882 9.40 -15.69 7.00
N ALA A 883 9.24 -15.29 5.73
CA ALA A 883 7.94 -15.21 5.07
C ALA A 883 7.90 -16.11 3.83
N ALA A 884 6.85 -16.91 3.67
CA ALA A 884 6.69 -17.77 2.51
C ALA A 884 5.25 -17.74 2.00
N GLY A 885 5.14 -17.68 0.67
CA GLY A 885 3.91 -17.95 -0.03
C GLY A 885 3.87 -19.34 -0.66
N GLU A 886 2.68 -19.77 -1.06
CA GLU A 886 2.42 -21.10 -1.58
C GLU A 886 3.30 -21.39 -2.81
N PRO A 887 4.23 -22.36 -2.75
CA PRO A 887 5.15 -22.64 -3.86
C PRO A 887 4.47 -23.27 -5.09
N ARG A 888 3.19 -23.64 -4.98
CA ARG A 888 2.37 -24.19 -6.07
C ARG A 888 1.58 -23.12 -6.83
N GLN A 889 1.59 -21.89 -6.31
CA GLN A 889 1.11 -20.70 -7.01
C GLN A 889 2.31 -19.98 -7.60
N ASP A 890 2.28 -19.73 -8.91
CA ASP A 890 3.34 -19.02 -9.62
C ASP A 890 3.39 -17.55 -9.18
N ASP A 891 2.24 -16.96 -8.89
CA ASP A 891 2.10 -15.54 -8.57
C ASP A 891 2.36 -15.25 -7.08
N SER A 892 2.40 -16.25 -6.20
CA SER A 892 2.51 -16.08 -4.75
C SER A 892 3.91 -15.65 -4.28
N ALA A 893 3.95 -14.88 -3.18
CA ALA A 893 5.21 -14.52 -2.53
C ALA A 893 5.02 -14.29 -1.04
N GLY A 894 6.06 -14.65 -0.27
CA GLY A 894 6.32 -14.08 1.04
C GLY A 894 7.53 -13.16 0.94
N LEU A 895 7.41 -11.95 1.48
CA LEU A 895 8.41 -10.90 1.41
C LEU A 895 8.67 -10.35 2.82
N THR A 896 9.87 -9.79 3.00
CA THR A 896 10.33 -9.16 4.25
C THR A 896 10.79 -7.73 3.93
N ALA A 897 10.60 -6.82 4.89
CA ALA A 897 10.84 -5.38 4.73
C ALA A 897 12.18 -4.92 5.34
#